data_AF-A0A940QC50-F1
#
_entry.id   AF-A0A940QC50-F1
#
_cell.length_a   1.000
_cell.length_b   1.000
_cell.length_c   1.000
_cell.angle_alpha   90.00
_cell.angle_beta   90.00
_cell.angle_gamma   90.00
#
_symmetry.space_group_name_H-M   'P 1'
#
loop_
_entity.id
_entity.type
_entity.pdbx_description
1 polymer ?
#
loop_
_entity_poly.entity_id
_entity_poly.type
_entity_poly.pdbx_seq_one_letter_code
_entity_poly.pdbx_strand_id
1 'polypeptide(L)'
;MMDTNELFGKEKISRVLLKIAPPVMLAQLIQALYNIIDSLFVGNYSDSGLTALSIVYPLQLLMIALAVGTGVGINTVMAARLGVGRRDEAEKYAGVGTPLAVALWAVFAAVCWAVMPAYARMQTGTPEVIADVVTYGRIVCVLSFGLFLESVWTKVHQAEGNMKRPMAAQIAGAVTNIILDPLLIFGLLGLPELGIAGAAYATVAGQVVAAAVVMKNGFRKPPLLKKFPACIAAIYRLGTPNILMQAAYTLYIFGLNLILATFSDQAVTVLGLYYKWQSFFFIPLGSMQTCIVPVISYNYAARNIDRCKRTLVTSILFGWALMFLGTLCFEIIPAPMLGVFSSDEKVIEIGVVAFRIIGISFIPLVTSLTFPVFFQAVGGSLKSSLLTVVRTVVLFVPLALLFSKIGGLNWFWLTFPVTDSITSLVGFALYRKFMKAPYVSGQKQQQTKEVIRPSKPGVIITIAREHGSSGKQIGRLVAEKLGVPFYYKEMTALAAQESGLDRDFVSDINKNSPDRLHDMYLNTGAVKHAVTAQNKVIQKIADNGSCVIVGRAADYILRGREGLVRVFIYAPEEYRIGRVMEVYGDSRAEAEKNIRKSDDARAAYYRSISGAEWGDYRRYDLMVDSSVGAQAAAEIIEKYAAARSGK
;
A
#
# COMPACT_ATOMS: atom_id res chain seq x y z
N MET A 1 -6.67 -19.42 4.83
CA MET A 1 -6.00 -18.33 4.07
C MET A 1 -4.67 -18.08 4.75
N MET A 2 -3.59 -17.95 3.98
CA MET A 2 -2.27 -17.56 4.51
C MET A 2 -2.39 -16.14 5.09
N ASP A 3 -1.80 -15.86 6.26
CA ASP A 3 -1.83 -14.51 6.83
C ASP A 3 -1.13 -13.54 5.85
N THR A 4 -1.65 -12.32 5.71
CA THR A 4 -1.04 -11.24 4.93
C THR A 4 0.43 -11.03 5.31
N ASN A 5 0.79 -11.20 6.59
CA ASN A 5 2.19 -11.15 7.05
C ASN A 5 3.06 -12.27 6.46
N GLU A 6 2.52 -13.48 6.33
CA GLU A 6 3.24 -14.61 5.72
C GLU A 6 3.38 -14.41 4.20
N LEU A 7 2.29 -13.99 3.55
CA LEU A 7 2.24 -13.82 2.10
C LEU A 7 3.11 -12.65 1.64
N PHE A 8 2.93 -11.46 2.21
CA PHE A 8 3.65 -10.27 1.77
C PHE A 8 5.00 -10.11 2.44
N GLY A 9 5.18 -10.60 3.67
CA GLY A 9 6.39 -10.42 4.46
C GLY A 9 7.42 -11.54 4.37
N LYS A 10 7.01 -12.80 4.15
CA LYS A 10 7.92 -13.97 4.19
C LYS A 10 8.08 -14.72 2.86
N GLU A 11 7.02 -14.97 2.11
CA GLU A 11 7.05 -15.81 0.89
C GLU A 11 8.00 -15.28 -0.22
N LYS A 12 8.45 -16.14 -1.16
CA LYS A 12 9.25 -15.67 -2.30
C LYS A 12 8.42 -14.75 -3.20
N ILE A 13 8.94 -13.58 -3.57
CA ILE A 13 8.23 -12.58 -4.39
C ILE A 13 7.69 -13.15 -5.70
N SER A 14 8.46 -13.98 -6.41
CA SER A 14 7.98 -14.62 -7.64
C SER A 14 6.74 -15.50 -7.40
N ARG A 15 6.71 -16.27 -6.30
CA ARG A 15 5.53 -17.05 -5.90
C ARG A 15 4.37 -16.18 -5.46
N VAL A 16 4.64 -15.07 -4.77
CA VAL A 16 3.60 -14.09 -4.43
C VAL A 16 2.92 -13.60 -5.71
N LEU A 17 3.70 -13.11 -6.68
CA LEU A 17 3.20 -12.61 -7.97
C LEU A 17 2.43 -13.70 -8.74
N LEU A 18 2.96 -14.91 -8.85
CA LEU A 18 2.28 -16.03 -9.51
C LEU A 18 0.99 -16.47 -8.82
N LYS A 19 0.84 -16.20 -7.52
CA LYS A 19 -0.39 -16.52 -6.77
C LYS A 19 -1.45 -15.43 -6.89
N ILE A 20 -1.05 -14.17 -7.00
CA ILE A 20 -1.96 -13.02 -6.97
C ILE A 20 -2.30 -12.46 -8.36
N ALA A 21 -1.38 -12.53 -9.32
CA ALA A 21 -1.57 -11.94 -10.65
C ALA A 21 -2.55 -12.72 -11.55
N PRO A 22 -2.45 -14.06 -11.71
CA PRO A 22 -3.33 -14.78 -12.64
C PRO A 22 -4.84 -14.62 -12.37
N PRO A 23 -5.32 -14.60 -11.11
CA PRO A 23 -6.72 -14.30 -10.83
C PRO A 23 -7.17 -12.93 -11.34
N VAL A 24 -6.34 -11.90 -11.16
CA VAL A 24 -6.64 -10.53 -11.62
C VAL A 24 -6.59 -10.44 -13.14
N MET A 25 -5.63 -11.13 -13.77
CA MET A 25 -5.51 -11.20 -15.23
C MET A 25 -6.75 -11.84 -15.86
N LEU A 26 -7.20 -12.98 -15.31
CA LEU A 26 -8.41 -13.66 -15.79
C LEU A 26 -9.64 -12.76 -15.65
N ALA A 27 -9.78 -12.07 -14.52
CA ALA A 27 -10.88 -11.13 -14.30
C ALA A 27 -10.90 -10.00 -15.34
N GLN A 28 -9.73 -9.40 -15.61
CA GLN A 28 -9.61 -8.33 -16.62
C GLN A 28 -9.80 -8.82 -18.06
N LEU A 29 -9.39 -10.06 -18.39
CA LEU A 29 -9.66 -10.65 -19.69
C LEU A 29 -11.15 -10.90 -19.92
N ILE A 30 -11.84 -11.46 -18.92
CA ILE A 30 -13.30 -11.63 -18.96
C ILE A 30 -14.00 -10.27 -19.05
N GLN A 31 -13.45 -9.26 -18.36
CA GLN A 31 -13.93 -7.89 -18.47
C GLN A 31 -13.80 -7.33 -19.90
N ALA A 32 -12.67 -7.54 -20.55
CA ALA A 32 -12.49 -7.13 -21.94
C ALA A 32 -13.44 -7.86 -22.90
N LEU A 33 -13.65 -9.16 -22.69
CA LEU A 33 -14.56 -9.97 -23.52
C LEU A 33 -16.02 -9.53 -23.38
N TYR A 34 -16.52 -9.23 -22.18
CA TYR A 34 -17.90 -8.77 -22.06
C TYR A 34 -18.09 -7.40 -22.71
N ASN A 35 -17.13 -6.47 -22.61
CA ASN A 35 -17.26 -5.16 -23.28
C ASN A 35 -17.41 -5.31 -24.80
N ILE A 36 -16.76 -6.32 -25.40
CA ILE A 36 -16.93 -6.65 -26.81
C ILE A 36 -18.34 -7.21 -27.07
N ILE A 37 -18.80 -8.15 -26.24
CA ILE A 37 -20.11 -8.77 -26.37
C ILE A 37 -21.25 -7.74 -26.21
N ASP A 38 -21.17 -6.87 -25.22
CA ASP A 38 -22.12 -5.78 -24.97
C ASP A 38 -22.21 -4.84 -26.18
N SER A 39 -21.05 -4.43 -26.72
CA SER A 39 -20.99 -3.60 -27.93
C SER A 39 -21.60 -4.30 -29.16
N LEU A 40 -21.45 -5.63 -29.28
CA LEU A 40 -22.04 -6.42 -30.36
C LEU A 40 -23.57 -6.49 -30.24
N PHE A 41 -24.11 -6.72 -29.04
CA PHE A 41 -25.56 -6.79 -28.85
C PHE A 41 -26.23 -5.45 -29.13
N VAL A 42 -25.66 -4.34 -28.65
CA VAL A 42 -26.22 -3.01 -28.92
C VAL A 42 -26.06 -2.62 -30.39
N GLY A 43 -24.93 -2.96 -31.03
CA GLY A 43 -24.74 -2.74 -32.47
C GLY A 43 -25.71 -3.53 -33.34
N ASN A 44 -26.05 -4.77 -32.95
CA ASN A 44 -27.05 -5.58 -33.66
C ASN A 44 -28.48 -5.06 -33.48
N TYR A 45 -28.76 -4.30 -32.42
CA TYR A 45 -30.08 -3.70 -32.16
C TYR A 45 -30.28 -2.39 -32.93
N SER A 46 -29.30 -1.48 -32.89
CA SER A 46 -29.42 -0.17 -33.54
C SER A 46 -28.06 0.50 -33.79
N ASP A 47 -27.88 1.09 -34.98
CA ASP A 47 -26.70 1.91 -35.32
C ASP A 47 -26.62 3.18 -34.45
N SER A 48 -27.77 3.77 -34.10
CA SER A 48 -27.86 4.92 -33.18
C SER A 48 -27.32 4.58 -31.78
N GLY A 49 -27.59 3.36 -31.30
CA GLY A 49 -27.13 2.87 -30.00
C GLY A 49 -25.62 2.72 -29.87
N LEU A 50 -24.95 2.25 -30.92
CA LEU A 50 -23.48 2.16 -30.94
C LEU A 50 -22.83 3.55 -30.89
N THR A 51 -23.44 4.51 -31.58
CA THR A 51 -23.04 5.92 -31.53
C THR A 51 -23.26 6.51 -30.13
N ALA A 52 -24.40 6.22 -29.52
CA ALA A 52 -24.73 6.68 -28.17
C ALA A 52 -23.77 6.13 -27.10
N LEU A 53 -23.45 4.83 -27.15
CA LEU A 53 -22.44 4.20 -26.30
C LEU A 53 -21.09 4.92 -26.40
N SER A 54 -20.65 5.19 -27.63
CA SER A 54 -19.38 5.87 -27.90
C SER A 54 -19.34 7.29 -27.32
N ILE A 55 -20.46 8.02 -27.39
CA ILE A 55 -20.61 9.35 -26.80
C ILE A 55 -20.58 9.29 -25.26
N VAL A 56 -21.20 8.27 -24.63
CA VAL A 56 -21.25 8.14 -23.17
C VAL A 56 -19.93 7.60 -22.57
N TYR A 57 -19.15 6.86 -23.35
CA TYR A 57 -17.92 6.20 -22.89
C TYR A 57 -16.90 7.10 -22.16
N PRO A 58 -16.60 8.35 -22.60
CA PRO A 58 -15.74 9.26 -21.85
C PRO A 58 -16.24 9.58 -20.44
N LEU A 59 -17.57 9.69 -20.24
CA LEU A 59 -18.16 9.91 -18.92
C LEU A 59 -18.00 8.66 -18.03
N GLN A 60 -18.15 7.47 -18.60
CA GLN A 60 -17.89 6.22 -17.89
C GLN A 60 -16.42 6.08 -17.48
N LEU A 61 -15.47 6.48 -18.33
CA LEU A 61 -14.05 6.49 -17.97
C LEU A 61 -13.76 7.39 -16.78
N LEU A 62 -14.39 8.57 -16.71
CA LEU A 62 -14.26 9.47 -15.56
C LEU A 62 -14.86 8.85 -14.29
N MET A 63 -16.02 8.18 -14.42
CA MET A 63 -16.66 7.46 -13.32
C MET A 63 -15.75 6.35 -12.77
N ILE A 64 -15.17 5.52 -13.65
CA ILE A 64 -14.22 4.46 -13.31
C ILE A 64 -12.96 5.08 -12.67
N ALA A 65 -12.44 6.18 -13.21
CA ALA A 65 -11.27 6.86 -12.67
C ALA A 65 -11.47 7.27 -11.20
N LEU A 66 -12.62 7.85 -10.87
CA LEU A 66 -12.96 8.26 -9.51
C LEU A 66 -13.16 7.05 -8.58
N ALA A 67 -13.91 6.03 -9.02
CA ALA A 67 -14.18 4.84 -8.23
C ALA A 67 -12.91 4.03 -7.94
N VAL A 68 -12.15 3.69 -8.98
CA VAL A 68 -10.91 2.91 -8.88
C VAL A 68 -9.82 3.72 -8.19
N GLY A 69 -9.67 5.01 -8.50
CA GLY A 69 -8.64 5.85 -7.90
C GLY A 69 -8.83 6.04 -6.39
N THR A 70 -10.07 6.19 -5.94
CA THR A 70 -10.41 6.21 -4.50
C THR A 70 -10.06 4.88 -3.84
N GLY A 71 -10.45 3.76 -4.46
CA GLY A 71 -10.12 2.43 -3.97
C GLY A 71 -8.61 2.17 -3.91
N VAL A 72 -7.83 2.61 -4.91
CA VAL A 72 -6.35 2.51 -4.90
C VAL A 72 -5.76 3.28 -3.71
N GLY A 73 -6.26 4.48 -3.42
CA GLY A 73 -5.85 5.24 -2.24
C GLY A 73 -6.09 4.47 -0.93
N ILE A 74 -7.26 3.83 -0.79
CA ILE A 74 -7.59 2.97 0.36
C ILE A 74 -6.62 1.79 0.44
N ASN A 75 -6.40 1.09 -0.68
CA ASN A 75 -5.48 -0.05 -0.76
C ASN A 75 -4.08 0.33 -0.27
N THR A 76 -3.51 1.42 -0.81
CA THR A 76 -2.16 1.87 -0.46
C THR A 76 -2.05 2.22 1.04
N VAL A 77 -2.98 3.00 1.58
CA VAL A 77 -2.94 3.36 3.02
C VAL A 77 -3.15 2.13 3.91
N MET A 78 -4.13 1.29 3.58
CA MET A 78 -4.47 0.10 4.35
C MET A 78 -3.31 -0.89 4.38
N ALA A 79 -2.72 -1.22 3.22
CA ALA A 79 -1.56 -2.11 3.11
C ALA A 79 -0.35 -1.57 3.89
N ALA A 80 -0.11 -0.26 3.87
CA ALA A 80 0.93 0.37 4.66
C ALA A 80 0.68 0.23 6.18
N ARG A 81 -0.56 0.40 6.66
CA ARG A 81 -0.91 0.21 8.08
C ARG A 81 -0.78 -1.24 8.53
N LEU A 82 -1.15 -2.18 7.67
CA LEU A 82 -0.93 -3.61 7.89
C LEU A 82 0.58 -3.93 8.00
N GLY A 83 1.41 -3.32 7.16
CA GLY A 83 2.87 -3.51 7.18
C GLY A 83 3.56 -3.09 8.48
N VAL A 84 2.95 -2.21 9.27
CA VAL A 84 3.45 -1.79 10.60
C VAL A 84 2.69 -2.45 11.76
N GLY A 85 1.93 -3.51 11.50
CA GLY A 85 1.16 -4.25 12.51
C GLY A 85 -0.10 -3.54 13.01
N ARG A 86 -0.45 -2.37 12.47
CA ARG A 86 -1.58 -1.55 12.94
C ARG A 86 -2.90 -1.92 12.25
N ARG A 87 -3.38 -3.14 12.50
CA ARG A 87 -4.63 -3.66 11.92
C ARG A 87 -5.84 -2.75 12.24
N ASP A 88 -5.98 -2.28 13.48
CA ASP A 88 -7.06 -1.37 13.87
C ASP A 88 -7.06 -0.01 13.16
N GLU A 89 -5.89 0.47 12.69
CA GLU A 89 -5.83 1.67 11.86
C GLU A 89 -6.22 1.33 10.43
N ALA A 90 -5.76 0.20 9.90
CA ALA A 90 -6.09 -0.30 8.57
C ALA A 90 -7.62 -0.46 8.38
N GLU A 91 -8.30 -1.07 9.36
CA GLU A 91 -9.75 -1.26 9.32
C GLU A 91 -10.52 0.07 9.34
N LYS A 92 -10.01 1.11 10.00
CA LYS A 92 -10.64 2.45 10.00
C LYS A 92 -10.58 3.09 8.62
N TYR A 93 -9.48 2.94 7.88
CA TYR A 93 -9.39 3.44 6.50
C TYR A 93 -10.33 2.67 5.56
N ALA A 94 -10.42 1.35 5.70
CA ALA A 94 -11.40 0.54 4.97
C ALA A 94 -12.85 0.94 5.31
N GLY A 95 -13.14 1.22 6.59
CA GLY A 95 -14.45 1.65 7.05
C GLY A 95 -14.90 3.01 6.52
N VAL A 96 -13.98 3.95 6.29
CA VAL A 96 -14.28 5.23 5.62
C VAL A 96 -14.57 5.03 4.13
N GLY A 97 -14.08 3.96 3.52
CA GLY A 97 -14.26 3.69 2.10
C GLY A 97 -15.70 3.60 1.64
N THR A 98 -16.57 2.92 2.42
CA THR A 98 -17.99 2.75 2.05
C THR A 98 -18.77 4.06 2.03
N PRO A 99 -18.80 4.89 3.10
CA PRO A 99 -19.48 6.17 3.05
C PRO A 99 -18.86 7.13 2.02
N LEU A 100 -17.55 7.04 1.79
CA LEU A 100 -16.90 7.83 0.74
C LEU A 100 -17.36 7.41 -0.67
N ALA A 101 -17.47 6.10 -0.94
CA ALA A 101 -18.00 5.58 -2.20
C ALA A 101 -19.44 6.05 -2.47
N VAL A 102 -20.31 5.99 -1.46
CA VAL A 102 -21.71 6.45 -1.56
C VAL A 102 -21.77 7.95 -1.80
N ALA A 103 -20.97 8.75 -1.08
CA ALA A 103 -20.93 10.20 -1.27
C ALA A 103 -20.45 10.58 -2.68
N LEU A 104 -19.38 9.93 -3.17
CA LEU A 104 -18.88 10.17 -4.53
C LEU A 104 -19.87 9.76 -5.60
N TRP A 105 -20.51 8.60 -5.44
CA TRP A 105 -21.58 8.17 -6.33
C TRP A 105 -22.71 9.21 -6.36
N ALA A 106 -23.20 9.67 -5.20
CA ALA A 106 -24.31 10.61 -5.13
C ALA A 106 -23.98 11.94 -5.83
N VAL A 107 -22.77 12.47 -5.63
CA VAL A 107 -22.29 13.67 -6.32
C VAL A 107 -22.19 13.43 -7.82
N PHE A 108 -21.59 12.31 -8.24
CA PHE A 108 -21.42 11.98 -9.65
C PHE A 108 -22.76 11.79 -10.36
N ALA A 109 -23.69 11.04 -9.75
CA ALA A 109 -25.03 10.80 -10.24
C ALA A 109 -25.82 12.12 -10.42
N ALA A 110 -25.76 13.02 -9.42
CA ALA A 110 -26.43 14.32 -9.49
C ALA A 110 -25.88 15.19 -10.64
N VAL A 111 -24.56 15.26 -10.78
CA VAL A 111 -23.90 16.01 -11.87
C VAL A 111 -24.26 15.41 -13.23
N CYS A 112 -24.11 14.10 -13.41
CA CYS A 112 -24.42 13.44 -14.66
C CYS A 112 -25.89 13.57 -15.04
N TRP A 113 -26.82 13.44 -14.10
CA TRP A 113 -28.25 13.60 -14.38
C TRP A 113 -28.60 14.99 -14.96
N ALA A 114 -28.01 16.04 -14.36
CA ALA A 114 -28.23 17.42 -14.76
C ALA A 114 -27.55 17.75 -16.11
N VAL A 115 -26.32 17.26 -16.32
CA VAL A 115 -25.49 17.63 -17.48
C VAL A 115 -25.80 16.78 -18.72
N MET A 116 -26.32 15.56 -18.58
CA MET A 116 -26.48 14.60 -19.71
C MET A 116 -27.17 15.19 -20.95
N PRO A 117 -28.32 15.91 -20.84
CA PRO A 117 -29.01 16.44 -22.01
C PRO A 117 -28.24 17.57 -22.71
N ALA A 118 -27.46 18.35 -21.96
CA ALA A 118 -26.61 19.38 -22.54
C ALA A 118 -25.40 18.73 -23.24
N TYR A 119 -24.78 17.75 -22.59
CA TYR A 119 -23.67 16.99 -23.14
C TYR A 119 -24.05 16.27 -24.44
N ALA A 120 -25.20 15.60 -24.48
CA ALA A 120 -25.69 14.91 -25.68
C ALA A 120 -25.84 15.86 -26.88
N ARG A 121 -26.45 17.04 -26.67
CA ARG A 121 -26.65 18.06 -27.71
C ARG A 121 -25.36 18.72 -28.19
N MET A 122 -24.31 18.73 -27.36
CA MET A 122 -22.99 19.20 -27.76
C MET A 122 -22.25 18.21 -28.66
N GLN A 123 -22.58 16.92 -28.58
CA GLN A 123 -21.87 15.85 -29.29
C GLN A 123 -22.53 15.48 -30.63
N THR A 124 -23.85 15.64 -30.74
CA THR A 124 -24.59 15.29 -31.96
C THR A 124 -25.83 16.18 -32.15
N GLY A 125 -26.20 16.39 -33.41
CA GLY A 125 -27.44 17.07 -33.79
C GLY A 125 -28.62 16.13 -34.05
N THR A 126 -28.41 14.81 -34.07
CA THR A 126 -29.45 13.82 -34.42
C THR A 126 -30.36 13.56 -33.21
N PRO A 127 -31.68 13.84 -33.30
CA PRO A 127 -32.59 13.72 -32.16
C PRO A 127 -32.64 12.32 -31.53
N GLU A 128 -32.59 11.27 -32.36
CA GLU A 128 -32.60 9.87 -31.94
C GLU A 128 -31.35 9.52 -31.10
N VAL A 129 -30.16 9.84 -31.60
CA VAL A 129 -28.89 9.64 -30.87
C VAL A 129 -28.86 10.45 -29.57
N ILE A 130 -29.42 11.67 -29.56
CA ILE A 130 -29.54 12.47 -28.33
C ILE A 130 -30.41 11.74 -27.29
N ALA A 131 -31.56 11.19 -27.71
CA ALA A 131 -32.46 10.45 -26.83
C ALA A 131 -31.78 9.19 -26.27
N ASP A 132 -31.03 8.46 -27.11
CA ASP A 132 -30.29 7.26 -26.73
C ASP A 132 -29.17 7.58 -25.72
N VAL A 133 -28.37 8.63 -25.98
CA VAL A 133 -27.32 9.10 -25.07
C VAL A 133 -27.91 9.50 -23.72
N VAL A 134 -29.03 10.23 -23.72
CA VAL A 134 -29.67 10.66 -22.47
C VAL A 134 -30.22 9.47 -21.70
N THR A 135 -30.85 8.52 -22.38
CA THR A 135 -31.44 7.32 -21.76
C THR A 135 -30.36 6.42 -21.18
N TYR A 136 -29.42 5.98 -22.02
CA TYR A 136 -28.32 5.12 -21.61
C TYR A 136 -27.45 5.78 -20.54
N GLY A 137 -27.01 7.02 -20.80
CA GLY A 137 -26.11 7.76 -19.93
C GLY A 137 -26.71 8.04 -18.55
N ARG A 138 -28.01 8.37 -18.46
CA ARG A 138 -28.66 8.57 -17.16
C ARG A 138 -28.79 7.27 -16.39
N ILE A 139 -29.24 6.19 -17.02
CA ILE A 139 -29.37 4.89 -16.35
C ILE A 139 -28.02 4.45 -15.81
N VAL A 140 -26.98 4.43 -16.64
CA VAL A 140 -25.65 4.00 -16.22
C VAL A 140 -25.09 4.94 -15.16
N CYS A 141 -25.00 6.25 -15.39
CA CYS A 141 -24.32 7.14 -14.45
C CYS A 141 -25.06 7.30 -13.11
N VAL A 142 -26.40 7.24 -13.09
CA VAL A 142 -27.18 7.41 -11.86
C VAL A 142 -27.25 6.10 -11.08
N LEU A 143 -27.44 4.96 -11.74
CA LEU A 143 -27.64 3.68 -11.05
C LEU A 143 -26.34 2.89 -10.79
N SER A 144 -25.18 3.34 -11.29
CA SER A 144 -23.87 2.69 -11.07
C SER A 144 -23.31 2.83 -9.64
N PHE A 145 -24.13 2.84 -8.58
CA PHE A 145 -23.65 2.80 -7.20
C PHE A 145 -22.88 1.50 -6.91
N GLY A 146 -23.25 0.41 -7.59
CA GLY A 146 -22.57 -0.88 -7.56
C GLY A 146 -21.08 -0.75 -7.93
N LEU A 147 -20.76 0.01 -8.99
CA LEU A 147 -19.38 0.24 -9.41
C LEU A 147 -18.53 0.88 -8.30
N PHE A 148 -19.03 1.92 -7.63
CA PHE A 148 -18.29 2.62 -6.58
C PHE A 148 -18.05 1.72 -5.36
N LEU A 149 -19.08 0.98 -4.94
CA LEU A 149 -18.98 0.04 -3.81
C LEU A 149 -18.05 -1.13 -4.13
N GLU A 150 -18.24 -1.76 -5.29
CA GLU A 150 -17.39 -2.84 -5.79
C GLU A 150 -15.94 -2.39 -5.84
N SER A 151 -15.65 -1.24 -6.45
CA SER A 151 -14.28 -0.73 -6.60
C SER A 151 -13.59 -0.54 -5.26
N VAL A 152 -14.29 0.02 -4.27
CA VAL A 152 -13.74 0.20 -2.93
C VAL A 152 -13.53 -1.13 -2.22
N TRP A 153 -14.54 -2.00 -2.18
CA TRP A 153 -14.45 -3.27 -1.45
C TRP A 153 -13.46 -4.23 -2.08
N THR A 154 -13.39 -4.28 -3.42
CA THR A 154 -12.35 -5.02 -4.14
C THR A 154 -10.96 -4.58 -3.69
N LYS A 155 -10.73 -3.27 -3.55
CA LYS A 155 -9.43 -2.74 -3.15
C LYS A 155 -9.10 -3.00 -1.67
N VAL A 156 -10.12 -3.13 -0.81
CA VAL A 156 -9.95 -3.64 0.57
C VAL A 156 -9.47 -5.10 0.56
N HIS A 157 -10.10 -5.99 -0.22
CA HIS A 157 -9.64 -7.39 -0.34
C HIS A 157 -8.21 -7.47 -0.89
N GLN A 158 -7.89 -6.67 -1.91
CA GLN A 158 -6.55 -6.63 -2.51
C GLN A 158 -5.48 -6.16 -1.51
N ALA A 159 -5.81 -5.23 -0.62
CA ALA A 159 -4.90 -4.75 0.43
C ALA A 159 -4.51 -5.85 1.43
N GLU A 160 -5.40 -6.81 1.67
CA GLU A 160 -5.17 -7.98 2.52
C GLU A 160 -4.50 -9.15 1.76
N GLY A 161 -4.31 -9.02 0.44
CA GLY A 161 -3.77 -10.06 -0.44
C GLY A 161 -4.79 -11.08 -0.95
N ASN A 162 -6.09 -10.82 -0.76
CA ASN A 162 -7.16 -11.64 -1.31
C ASN A 162 -7.55 -11.19 -2.73
N MET A 163 -6.98 -11.85 -3.74
CA MET A 163 -7.32 -11.58 -5.15
C MET A 163 -8.48 -12.45 -5.69
N LYS A 164 -8.83 -13.54 -5.00
CA LYS A 164 -9.81 -14.51 -5.51
C LYS A 164 -11.25 -14.00 -5.44
N ARG A 165 -11.61 -13.30 -4.37
CA ARG A 165 -12.96 -12.73 -4.22
C ARG A 165 -13.23 -11.61 -5.23
N PRO A 166 -12.32 -10.62 -5.42
CA PRO A 166 -12.45 -9.66 -6.51
C PRO A 166 -12.60 -10.31 -7.89
N MET A 167 -11.81 -11.33 -8.19
CA MET A 167 -11.95 -12.07 -9.45
C MET A 167 -13.34 -12.69 -9.58
N ALA A 168 -13.81 -13.41 -8.55
CA ALA A 168 -15.15 -14.02 -8.58
C ALA A 168 -16.28 -12.99 -8.75
N ALA A 169 -16.15 -11.81 -8.14
CA ALA A 169 -17.10 -10.70 -8.32
C ALA A 169 -17.13 -10.18 -9.75
N GLN A 170 -15.96 -9.92 -10.35
CA GLN A 170 -15.89 -9.43 -11.73
C GLN A 170 -16.43 -10.46 -12.72
N ILE A 171 -16.14 -11.74 -12.51
CA ILE A 171 -16.68 -12.82 -13.34
C ILE A 171 -18.20 -12.92 -13.18
N ALA A 172 -18.72 -12.91 -11.95
CA ALA A 172 -20.15 -12.97 -11.71
C ALA A 172 -20.89 -11.76 -12.32
N GLY A 173 -20.32 -10.56 -12.20
CA GLY A 173 -20.87 -9.35 -12.81
C GLY A 173 -20.89 -9.41 -14.34
N ALA A 174 -19.77 -9.82 -14.95
CA ALA A 174 -19.66 -9.97 -16.41
C ALA A 174 -20.64 -11.02 -16.95
N VAL A 175 -20.73 -12.19 -16.31
CA VAL A 175 -21.67 -13.25 -16.70
C VAL A 175 -23.12 -12.78 -16.55
N THR A 176 -23.43 -12.06 -15.47
CA THR A 176 -24.78 -11.49 -15.26
C THR A 176 -25.13 -10.52 -16.39
N ASN A 177 -24.22 -9.63 -16.77
CA ASN A 177 -24.43 -8.69 -17.87
C ASN A 177 -24.62 -9.44 -19.21
N ILE A 178 -23.74 -10.36 -19.57
CA ILE A 178 -23.85 -11.16 -20.81
C ILE A 178 -25.19 -11.92 -20.92
N ILE A 179 -25.71 -12.41 -19.79
CA ILE A 179 -27.02 -13.10 -19.76
C ILE A 179 -28.17 -12.09 -19.87
N LEU A 180 -28.10 -10.98 -19.16
CA LEU A 180 -29.18 -10.00 -19.12
C LEU A 180 -29.27 -9.13 -20.38
N ASP A 181 -28.16 -8.90 -21.08
CA ASP A 181 -28.14 -8.09 -22.31
C ASP A 181 -29.14 -8.59 -23.35
N PRO A 182 -29.07 -9.84 -23.87
CA PRO A 182 -30.03 -10.29 -24.87
C PRO A 182 -31.47 -10.39 -24.33
N LEU A 183 -31.64 -10.64 -23.03
CA LEU A 183 -32.96 -10.71 -22.39
C LEU A 183 -33.65 -9.33 -22.35
N LEU A 184 -32.91 -8.28 -22.00
CA LEU A 184 -33.46 -6.94 -21.82
C LEU A 184 -33.41 -6.11 -23.11
N ILE A 185 -32.41 -6.29 -23.96
CA ILE A 185 -32.28 -5.57 -25.24
C ILE A 185 -33.39 -6.05 -26.19
N PHE A 186 -33.51 -7.37 -26.41
CA PHE A 186 -34.42 -7.95 -27.42
C PHE A 186 -35.76 -8.44 -26.85
N GLY A 187 -36.01 -8.30 -25.54
CA GLY A 187 -37.27 -8.74 -24.92
C GLY A 187 -37.49 -10.26 -24.96
N LEU A 188 -36.42 -11.05 -24.87
CA LEU A 188 -36.54 -12.51 -24.87
C LEU A 188 -37.24 -13.03 -23.59
N LEU A 189 -37.84 -14.22 -23.67
CA LEU A 189 -38.60 -14.86 -22.58
C LEU A 189 -39.86 -14.08 -22.12
N GLY A 190 -40.46 -13.28 -23.00
CA GLY A 190 -41.69 -12.53 -22.70
C GLY A 190 -41.46 -11.24 -21.90
N LEU A 191 -40.21 -10.79 -21.81
CA LEU A 191 -39.85 -9.49 -21.25
C LEU A 191 -40.14 -8.37 -22.28
N PRO A 192 -40.41 -7.13 -21.83
CA PRO A 192 -40.53 -6.00 -22.74
C PRO A 192 -39.18 -5.73 -23.43
N GLU A 193 -39.23 -5.37 -24.71
CA GLU A 193 -38.07 -4.92 -25.46
C GLU A 193 -37.65 -3.53 -24.97
N LEU A 194 -36.51 -3.44 -24.27
CA LEU A 194 -36.01 -2.20 -23.70
C LEU A 194 -34.86 -1.57 -24.52
N GLY A 195 -34.41 -2.25 -25.58
CA GLY A 195 -33.33 -1.78 -26.44
C GLY A 195 -32.10 -1.32 -25.67
N ILE A 196 -31.64 -0.10 -25.96
CA ILE A 196 -30.47 0.52 -25.33
C ILE A 196 -30.64 0.71 -23.81
N ALA A 197 -31.86 0.95 -23.33
CA ALA A 197 -32.11 1.01 -21.89
C ALA A 197 -31.87 -0.36 -21.23
N GLY A 198 -32.21 -1.45 -21.94
CA GLY A 198 -31.94 -2.81 -21.51
C GLY A 198 -30.45 -3.09 -21.27
N ALA A 199 -29.60 -2.68 -22.21
CA ALA A 199 -28.14 -2.77 -22.08
C ALA A 199 -27.61 -2.02 -20.84
N ALA A 200 -28.13 -0.81 -20.60
CA ALA A 200 -27.78 -0.02 -19.43
C ALA A 200 -28.19 -0.71 -18.11
N TYR A 201 -29.40 -1.28 -18.04
CA TYR A 201 -29.86 -2.02 -16.86
C TYR A 201 -29.06 -3.30 -16.61
N ALA A 202 -28.73 -4.04 -17.66
CA ALA A 202 -27.89 -5.23 -17.57
C ALA A 202 -26.49 -4.91 -17.04
N THR A 203 -25.89 -3.81 -17.51
CA THR A 203 -24.60 -3.30 -17.01
C THR A 203 -24.67 -3.00 -15.50
N VAL A 204 -25.70 -2.24 -15.08
CA VAL A 204 -25.90 -1.88 -13.67
C VAL A 204 -26.14 -3.12 -12.81
N ALA A 205 -26.94 -4.07 -13.27
CA ALA A 205 -27.19 -5.32 -12.57
C ALA A 205 -25.89 -6.12 -12.37
N GLY A 206 -25.04 -6.22 -13.39
CA GLY A 206 -23.72 -6.84 -13.29
C GLY A 206 -22.83 -6.18 -12.23
N GLN A 207 -22.80 -4.84 -12.18
CA GLN A 207 -22.06 -4.10 -11.16
C GLN A 207 -22.60 -4.34 -9.74
N VAL A 208 -23.93 -4.41 -9.58
CA VAL A 208 -24.57 -4.66 -8.28
C VAL A 208 -24.27 -6.09 -7.80
N VAL A 209 -24.33 -7.08 -8.69
CA VAL A 209 -23.94 -8.47 -8.37
C VAL A 209 -22.47 -8.54 -7.96
N ALA A 210 -21.58 -7.88 -8.71
CA ALA A 210 -20.17 -7.82 -8.36
C ALA A 210 -19.95 -7.20 -6.98
N ALA A 211 -20.61 -6.07 -6.69
CA ALA A 211 -20.56 -5.41 -5.37
C ALA A 211 -21.06 -6.33 -4.25
N ALA A 212 -22.16 -7.05 -4.46
CA ALA A 212 -22.71 -7.99 -3.48
C ALA A 212 -21.71 -9.13 -3.16
N VAL A 213 -20.98 -9.64 -4.15
CA VAL A 213 -19.98 -10.69 -3.96
C VAL A 213 -18.79 -10.20 -3.11
N VAL A 214 -18.28 -8.99 -3.34
CA VAL A 214 -17.16 -8.43 -2.54
C VAL A 214 -17.59 -7.78 -1.24
N MET A 215 -18.88 -7.52 -1.02
CA MET A 215 -19.42 -6.94 0.22
C MET A 215 -18.97 -7.74 1.45
N LYS A 216 -19.00 -9.07 1.36
CA LYS A 216 -18.57 -9.97 2.45
C LYS A 216 -17.07 -9.80 2.72
N ASN A 217 -16.76 -9.27 3.90
CA ASN A 217 -15.43 -8.86 4.38
C ASN A 217 -14.83 -7.62 3.68
N GLY A 218 -15.45 -7.10 2.62
CA GLY A 218 -15.10 -5.81 2.04
C GLY A 218 -15.70 -4.64 2.83
N PHE A 219 -16.94 -4.82 3.31
CA PHE A 219 -17.58 -3.86 4.20
C PHE A 219 -16.94 -3.89 5.59
N ARG A 220 -16.52 -2.71 6.08
CA ARG A 220 -15.93 -2.51 7.40
C ARG A 220 -16.68 -1.40 8.13
N LYS A 221 -16.76 -1.51 9.47
CA LYS A 221 -17.48 -0.53 10.29
C LYS A 221 -16.78 0.84 10.17
N PRO A 222 -17.51 1.91 9.81
CA PRO A 222 -16.91 3.24 9.72
C PRO A 222 -16.45 3.73 11.10
N PRO A 223 -15.34 4.49 11.17
CA PRO A 223 -14.91 5.15 12.41
C PRO A 223 -15.85 6.31 12.77
N LEU A 224 -15.58 6.97 13.90
CA LEU A 224 -16.26 8.21 14.26
C LEU A 224 -16.05 9.29 13.18
N LEU A 225 -17.12 10.04 12.86
CA LEU A 225 -17.15 11.09 11.83
C LEU A 225 -16.00 12.12 11.98
N LYS A 226 -15.59 12.44 13.21
CA LYS A 226 -14.46 13.36 13.47
C LYS A 226 -13.13 12.93 12.82
N LYS A 227 -12.95 11.63 12.52
CA LYS A 227 -11.73 11.10 11.87
C LYS A 227 -11.82 11.10 10.34
N PHE A 228 -12.98 11.36 9.76
CA PHE A 228 -13.19 11.30 8.31
C PHE A 228 -12.27 12.26 7.55
N PRO A 229 -12.12 13.56 7.92
CA PRO A 229 -11.29 14.48 7.15
C PRO A 229 -9.84 14.02 7.01
N ALA A 230 -9.25 13.54 8.11
CA ALA A 230 -7.88 13.03 8.12
C ALA A 230 -7.73 11.73 7.30
N CYS A 231 -8.71 10.83 7.38
CA CYS A 231 -8.72 9.60 6.60
C CYS A 231 -8.88 9.88 5.09
N ILE A 232 -9.83 10.72 4.72
CA ILE A 232 -10.13 11.12 3.34
C ILE A 232 -8.92 11.83 2.73
N ALA A 233 -8.30 12.77 3.45
CA ALA A 233 -7.09 13.46 2.99
C ALA A 233 -5.94 12.48 2.70
N ALA A 234 -5.75 11.47 3.54
CA ALA A 234 -4.73 10.45 3.31
C ALA A 234 -5.05 9.55 2.10
N ILE A 235 -6.32 9.16 1.93
CA ILE A 235 -6.78 8.34 0.79
C ILE A 235 -6.54 9.09 -0.51
N TYR A 236 -7.01 10.33 -0.64
CA TYR A 236 -6.83 11.10 -1.88
C TYR A 236 -5.39 11.47 -2.12
N ARG A 237 -4.60 11.79 -1.09
CA ARG A 237 -3.17 12.02 -1.28
C ARG A 237 -2.48 10.86 -2.00
N LEU A 238 -2.93 9.61 -1.81
CA LEU A 238 -2.37 8.43 -2.47
C LEU A 238 -3.15 7.97 -3.72
N GLY A 239 -4.45 8.28 -3.80
CA GLY A 239 -5.34 7.92 -4.91
C GLY A 239 -5.31 8.89 -6.09
N THR A 240 -5.08 10.20 -5.87
CA THR A 240 -5.05 11.23 -6.92
C THR A 240 -4.13 10.90 -8.11
N PRO A 241 -2.91 10.33 -7.93
CA PRO A 241 -2.08 9.94 -9.07
C PRO A 241 -2.77 8.94 -10.01
N ASN A 242 -3.57 8.01 -9.47
CA ASN A 242 -4.30 7.05 -10.29
C ASN A 242 -5.46 7.72 -11.03
N ILE A 243 -6.20 8.61 -10.35
CA ILE A 243 -7.29 9.40 -10.96
C ILE A 243 -6.74 10.22 -12.13
N LEU A 244 -5.62 10.93 -11.92
CA LEU A 244 -4.95 11.70 -12.96
C LEU A 244 -4.46 10.81 -14.11
N MET A 245 -3.93 9.62 -13.81
CA MET A 245 -3.48 8.68 -14.84
C MET A 245 -4.63 8.21 -15.73
N GLN A 246 -5.77 7.88 -15.15
CA GLN A 246 -6.95 7.47 -15.90
C GLN A 246 -7.54 8.63 -16.71
N ALA A 247 -7.66 9.82 -16.12
CA ALA A 247 -8.20 11.00 -16.82
C ALA A 247 -7.28 11.48 -17.96
N ALA A 248 -5.96 11.43 -17.76
CA ALA A 248 -4.98 11.83 -18.77
C ALA A 248 -5.01 10.91 -20.00
N TYR A 249 -5.41 9.64 -19.82
CA TYR A 249 -5.49 8.66 -20.90
C TYR A 249 -6.43 9.13 -22.03
N THR A 250 -7.62 9.63 -21.67
CA THR A 250 -8.60 10.16 -22.62
C THR A 250 -8.09 11.39 -23.37
N LEU A 251 -7.44 12.31 -22.65
CA LEU A 251 -6.96 13.57 -23.21
C LEU A 251 -5.87 13.36 -24.27
N TYR A 252 -4.90 12.47 -24.01
CA TYR A 252 -3.81 12.28 -24.97
C TYR A 252 -4.27 11.49 -26.20
N ILE A 253 -5.16 10.50 -26.07
CA ILE A 253 -5.72 9.79 -27.23
C ILE A 253 -6.50 10.75 -28.12
N PHE A 254 -7.32 11.61 -27.52
CA PHE A 254 -8.02 12.66 -28.26
C PHE A 254 -7.03 13.58 -29.01
N GLY A 255 -5.97 14.04 -28.32
CA GLY A 255 -4.92 14.84 -28.94
C GLY A 255 -4.22 14.14 -30.11
N LEU A 256 -3.88 12.85 -29.98
CA LEU A 256 -3.26 12.07 -31.05
C LEU A 256 -4.21 11.88 -32.25
N ASN A 257 -5.49 11.62 -32.01
CA ASN A 257 -6.49 11.50 -33.07
C ASN A 257 -6.65 12.79 -33.85
N LEU A 258 -6.68 13.95 -33.18
CA LEU A 258 -6.75 15.26 -33.86
C LEU A 258 -5.57 15.48 -34.80
N ILE A 259 -4.37 15.06 -34.40
CA ILE A 259 -3.17 15.21 -35.22
C ILE A 259 -3.22 14.24 -36.40
N LEU A 260 -3.57 12.98 -36.17
CA LEU A 260 -3.68 11.97 -37.22
C LEU A 260 -4.76 12.30 -38.25
N ALA A 261 -5.87 12.91 -37.82
CA ALA A 261 -6.95 13.37 -38.70
C ALA A 261 -6.48 14.43 -39.72
N THR A 262 -5.39 15.16 -39.44
CA THR A 262 -4.80 16.08 -40.43
C THR A 262 -4.05 15.37 -41.57
N PHE A 263 -3.72 14.08 -41.40
CA PHE A 263 -3.07 13.27 -42.42
C PHE A 263 -4.09 12.47 -43.23
N SER A 264 -4.88 11.62 -42.55
CA SER A 264 -5.95 10.84 -43.18
C SER A 264 -6.82 10.10 -42.15
N ASP A 265 -8.05 9.76 -42.54
CA ASP A 265 -8.96 8.93 -41.73
C ASP A 265 -8.40 7.50 -41.52
N GLN A 266 -7.67 6.97 -42.50
CA GLN A 266 -6.98 5.68 -42.38
C GLN A 266 -5.94 5.70 -41.26
N ALA A 267 -5.22 6.81 -41.07
CA ALA A 267 -4.21 6.93 -40.02
C ALA A 267 -4.84 6.93 -38.61
N VAL A 268 -5.99 7.58 -38.44
CA VAL A 268 -6.81 7.52 -37.21
C VAL A 268 -7.28 6.09 -36.96
N THR A 269 -7.73 5.39 -38.01
CA THR A 269 -8.16 3.98 -37.93
C THR A 269 -7.04 3.07 -37.47
N VAL A 270 -5.82 3.23 -38.01
CA VAL A 270 -4.61 2.49 -37.58
C VAL A 270 -4.35 2.66 -36.09
N LEU A 271 -4.47 3.89 -35.55
CA LEU A 271 -4.27 4.12 -34.11
C LEU A 271 -5.34 3.39 -33.27
N GLY A 272 -6.58 3.34 -33.74
CA GLY A 272 -7.64 2.54 -33.10
C GLY A 272 -7.33 1.04 -33.10
N LEU A 273 -6.88 0.50 -34.23
CA LEU A 273 -6.48 -0.92 -34.34
C LEU A 273 -5.27 -1.25 -33.45
N TYR A 274 -4.32 -0.33 -33.35
CA TYR A 274 -3.20 -0.43 -32.43
C TYR A 274 -3.67 -0.60 -30.98
N TYR A 275 -4.53 0.28 -30.47
CA TYR A 275 -5.00 0.20 -29.08
C TYR A 275 -5.80 -1.08 -28.80
N LYS A 276 -6.56 -1.59 -29.78
CA LYS A 276 -7.24 -2.88 -29.67
C LYS A 276 -6.23 -4.02 -29.45
N TRP A 277 -5.22 -4.13 -30.30
CA TRP A 277 -4.17 -5.16 -30.15
C TRP A 277 -3.33 -4.98 -28.89
N GLN A 278 -2.96 -3.73 -28.59
CA GLN A 278 -2.20 -3.37 -27.39
C GLN A 278 -2.92 -3.80 -26.11
N SER A 279 -4.25 -3.69 -26.05
CA SER A 279 -5.03 -4.03 -24.86
C SER A 279 -4.78 -5.46 -24.37
N PHE A 280 -4.62 -6.44 -25.29
CA PHE A 280 -4.32 -7.83 -24.94
C PHE A 280 -2.98 -8.00 -24.20
N PHE A 281 -1.95 -7.24 -24.58
CA PHE A 281 -0.65 -7.24 -23.91
C PHE A 281 -0.67 -6.39 -22.63
N PHE A 282 -1.48 -5.33 -22.59
CA PHE A 282 -1.59 -4.42 -21.45
C PHE A 282 -2.40 -4.98 -20.28
N ILE A 283 -3.42 -5.80 -20.53
CA ILE A 283 -4.24 -6.40 -19.48
C ILE A 283 -3.39 -7.18 -18.47
N PRO A 284 -2.51 -8.13 -18.89
CA PRO A 284 -1.53 -8.76 -18.02
C PRO A 284 -0.65 -7.79 -17.22
N LEU A 285 -0.11 -6.75 -17.88
CA LEU A 285 0.79 -5.79 -17.27
C LEU A 285 0.06 -4.94 -16.21
N GLY A 286 -1.14 -4.45 -16.54
CA GLY A 286 -2.00 -3.68 -15.63
C GLY A 286 -2.51 -4.50 -14.45
N SER A 287 -2.80 -5.79 -14.66
CA SER A 287 -3.14 -6.74 -13.60
C SER A 287 -1.99 -6.91 -12.61
N MET A 288 -0.76 -7.07 -13.11
CA MET A 288 0.43 -7.12 -12.25
C MET A 288 0.65 -5.81 -11.50
N GLN A 289 0.49 -4.66 -12.16
CA GLN A 289 0.61 -3.34 -11.52
C GLN A 289 -0.35 -3.20 -10.32
N THR A 290 -1.59 -3.66 -10.48
CA THR A 290 -2.58 -3.69 -9.39
C THR A 290 -2.11 -4.56 -8.22
N CYS A 291 -1.47 -5.69 -8.51
CA CYS A 291 -1.01 -6.65 -7.51
C CYS A 291 0.22 -6.19 -6.72
N ILE A 292 1.12 -5.42 -7.33
CA ILE A 292 2.38 -5.03 -6.69
C ILE A 292 2.21 -3.88 -5.70
N VAL A 293 1.16 -3.06 -5.85
CA VAL A 293 0.86 -1.92 -4.96
C VAL A 293 0.78 -2.36 -3.49
N PRO A 294 -0.11 -3.28 -3.08
CA PRO A 294 -0.20 -3.70 -1.69
C PRO A 294 1.10 -4.34 -1.18
N VAL A 295 1.79 -5.13 -2.00
CA VAL A 295 3.05 -5.79 -1.63
C VAL A 295 4.14 -4.75 -1.33
N ILE A 296 4.30 -3.74 -2.18
CA ILE A 296 5.28 -2.67 -1.99
C ILE A 296 4.87 -1.78 -0.82
N SER A 297 3.60 -1.38 -0.72
CA SER A 297 3.11 -0.53 0.38
C SER A 297 3.31 -1.19 1.74
N TYR A 298 2.97 -2.48 1.86
CA TYR A 298 3.19 -3.29 3.05
C TYR A 298 4.68 -3.35 3.42
N ASN A 299 5.54 -3.75 2.48
CA ASN A 299 6.97 -3.94 2.76
C ASN A 299 7.71 -2.62 3.01
N TYR A 300 7.31 -1.54 2.34
CA TYR A 300 7.89 -0.21 2.55
C TYR A 300 7.57 0.33 3.95
N ALA A 301 6.32 0.13 4.41
CA ALA A 301 5.91 0.48 5.75
C ALA A 301 6.59 -0.41 6.81
N ALA A 302 6.76 -1.71 6.51
CA ALA A 302 7.51 -2.67 7.32
C ALA A 302 9.05 -2.44 7.31
N ARG A 303 9.54 -1.40 6.63
CA ARG A 303 10.96 -1.06 6.45
C ARG A 303 11.79 -2.13 5.73
N ASN A 304 11.16 -3.03 4.98
CA ASN A 304 11.84 -4.05 4.20
C ASN A 304 12.10 -3.56 2.76
N ILE A 305 13.09 -2.67 2.60
CA ILE A 305 13.41 -2.05 1.31
C ILE A 305 13.96 -3.08 0.31
N ASP A 306 14.78 -4.03 0.75
CA ASP A 306 15.29 -5.08 -0.14
C ASP A 306 14.15 -5.85 -0.82
N ARG A 307 13.10 -6.15 -0.05
CA ARG A 307 11.91 -6.80 -0.58
C ARG A 307 11.14 -5.90 -1.54
N CYS A 308 11.03 -4.59 -1.27
CA CYS A 308 10.46 -3.63 -2.21
C CYS A 308 11.23 -3.60 -3.54
N LYS A 309 12.57 -3.60 -3.48
CA LYS A 309 13.45 -3.65 -4.66
C LYS A 309 13.24 -4.95 -5.43
N ARG A 310 13.20 -6.09 -4.75
CA ARG A 310 12.93 -7.39 -5.38
C ARG A 310 11.57 -7.41 -6.05
N THR A 311 10.51 -6.92 -5.39
CA THR A 311 9.17 -6.80 -6.00
C THR A 311 9.21 -5.95 -7.26
N LEU A 312 9.84 -4.78 -7.23
CA LEU A 312 9.96 -3.91 -8.41
C LEU A 312 10.71 -4.61 -9.55
N VAL A 313 11.88 -5.17 -9.28
CA VAL A 313 12.73 -5.82 -10.30
C VAL A 313 12.03 -7.04 -10.90
N THR A 314 11.44 -7.91 -10.08
CA THR A 314 10.70 -9.09 -10.58
C THR A 314 9.51 -8.66 -11.44
N SER A 315 8.83 -7.57 -11.06
CA SER A 315 7.72 -7.02 -11.85
C SER A 315 8.19 -6.46 -13.20
N ILE A 316 9.30 -5.72 -13.22
CA ILE A 316 9.88 -5.21 -14.47
C ILE A 316 10.32 -6.37 -15.38
N LEU A 317 10.99 -7.38 -14.84
CA LEU A 317 11.41 -8.55 -15.62
C LEU A 317 10.23 -9.32 -16.22
N PHE A 318 9.17 -9.53 -15.44
CA PHE A 318 7.93 -10.13 -15.94
C PHE A 318 7.30 -9.27 -17.04
N GLY A 319 7.20 -7.96 -16.80
CA GLY A 319 6.66 -7.01 -17.78
C GLY A 319 7.47 -7.01 -19.08
N TRP A 320 8.80 -7.01 -19.00
CA TRP A 320 9.67 -7.10 -20.18
C TRP A 320 9.53 -8.42 -20.92
N ALA A 321 9.47 -9.55 -20.23
CA ALA A 321 9.27 -10.85 -20.89
C ALA A 321 7.96 -10.88 -21.69
N LEU A 322 6.88 -10.37 -21.10
CA LEU A 322 5.58 -10.26 -21.77
C LEU A 322 5.60 -9.25 -22.93
N MET A 323 6.13 -8.06 -22.70
CA MET A 323 6.15 -7.00 -23.69
C MET A 323 7.08 -7.28 -24.86
N PHE A 324 8.14 -8.04 -24.62
CA PHE A 324 9.02 -8.54 -25.67
C PHE A 324 8.28 -9.48 -26.63
N LEU A 325 7.39 -10.35 -26.13
CA LEU A 325 6.51 -11.15 -27.00
C LEU A 325 5.60 -10.25 -27.86
N GLY A 326 5.05 -9.19 -27.27
CA GLY A 326 4.27 -8.18 -28.00
C GLY A 326 5.07 -7.48 -29.10
N THR A 327 6.32 -7.07 -28.80
CA THR A 327 7.24 -6.50 -29.79
C THR A 327 7.49 -7.47 -30.94
N LEU A 328 7.74 -8.75 -30.65
CA LEU A 328 7.95 -9.76 -31.70
C LEU A 328 6.72 -9.93 -32.60
N CYS A 329 5.52 -9.95 -32.03
CA CYS A 329 4.28 -10.01 -32.82
C CYS A 329 4.17 -8.79 -33.76
N PHE A 330 4.43 -7.59 -33.24
CA PHE A 330 4.32 -6.34 -34.00
C PHE A 330 5.39 -6.18 -35.08
N GLU A 331 6.55 -6.80 -34.92
CA GLU A 331 7.64 -6.78 -35.91
C GLU A 331 7.47 -7.84 -37.00
N ILE A 332 7.13 -9.08 -36.61
CA ILE A 332 7.10 -10.24 -37.51
C ILE A 332 5.80 -10.30 -38.29
N ILE A 333 4.65 -10.07 -37.65
CA ILE A 333 3.32 -10.30 -38.24
C ILE A 333 2.36 -9.08 -38.18
N PRO A 334 2.80 -7.84 -38.47
CA PRO A 334 1.91 -6.68 -38.39
C PRO A 334 0.76 -6.72 -39.42
N ALA A 335 1.02 -7.14 -40.67
CA ALA A 335 0.00 -7.18 -41.71
C ALA A 335 -1.12 -8.21 -41.41
N PRO A 336 -0.83 -9.46 -41.02
CA PRO A 336 -1.86 -10.39 -40.55
C PRO A 336 -2.67 -9.85 -39.38
N MET A 337 -2.04 -9.20 -38.40
CA MET A 337 -2.74 -8.62 -37.25
C MET A 337 -3.72 -7.52 -37.65
N LEU A 338 -3.33 -6.65 -38.58
CA LEU A 338 -4.20 -5.61 -39.11
C LEU A 338 -5.31 -6.19 -39.99
N GLY A 339 -4.99 -7.19 -40.80
CA GLY A 339 -5.91 -7.90 -41.70
C GLY A 339 -7.07 -8.61 -40.99
N VAL A 340 -6.94 -8.90 -39.69
CA VAL A 340 -8.05 -9.45 -38.87
C VAL A 340 -9.20 -8.45 -38.73
N PHE A 341 -8.91 -7.14 -38.70
CA PHE A 341 -9.90 -6.10 -38.39
C PHE A 341 -10.17 -5.14 -39.55
N SER A 342 -9.33 -5.12 -40.57
CA SER A 342 -9.49 -4.23 -41.72
C SER A 342 -9.02 -4.93 -42.99
N SER A 343 -9.79 -4.75 -44.07
CA SER A 343 -9.41 -5.16 -45.42
C SER A 343 -8.93 -4.00 -46.29
N ASP A 344 -8.91 -2.76 -45.76
CA ASP A 344 -8.40 -1.58 -46.45
C ASP A 344 -6.87 -1.65 -46.57
N GLU A 345 -6.38 -1.75 -47.81
CA GLU A 345 -4.95 -1.85 -48.13
C GLU A 345 -4.15 -0.66 -47.59
N LYS A 346 -4.71 0.55 -47.60
CA LYS A 346 -4.02 1.76 -47.12
C LYS A 346 -3.92 1.77 -45.60
N VAL A 347 -4.94 1.30 -44.90
CA VAL A 347 -4.90 1.08 -43.44
C VAL A 347 -3.82 0.06 -43.09
N ILE A 348 -3.72 -1.04 -43.85
CA ILE A 348 -2.70 -2.06 -43.63
C ILE A 348 -1.29 -1.50 -43.90
N GLU A 349 -1.09 -0.78 -45.01
CA GLU A 349 0.20 -0.18 -45.39
C GLU A 349 0.70 0.79 -44.29
N ILE A 350 -0.14 1.73 -43.87
CA ILE A 350 0.19 2.68 -42.79
C ILE A 350 0.41 1.92 -41.47
N GLY A 351 -0.46 0.96 -41.18
CA GLY A 351 -0.42 0.19 -39.94
C GLY A 351 0.83 -0.68 -39.81
N VAL A 352 1.35 -1.26 -40.90
CA VAL A 352 2.57 -2.06 -40.87
C VAL A 352 3.77 -1.23 -40.41
N VAL A 353 3.91 -0.01 -40.94
CA VAL A 353 4.95 0.91 -40.51
C VAL A 353 4.73 1.34 -39.06
N ALA A 354 3.50 1.69 -38.70
CA ALA A 354 3.14 2.10 -37.35
C ALA A 354 3.44 1.02 -36.30
N PHE A 355 3.04 -0.23 -36.54
CA PHE A 355 3.19 -1.34 -35.59
C PHE A 355 4.67 -1.66 -35.35
N ARG A 356 5.51 -1.67 -36.39
CA ARG A 356 6.95 -1.88 -36.21
C ARG A 356 7.58 -0.79 -35.35
N ILE A 357 7.34 0.48 -35.67
CA ILE A 357 7.89 1.61 -34.91
C ILE A 357 7.39 1.61 -33.46
N ILE A 358 6.09 1.40 -33.25
CA ILE A 358 5.49 1.40 -31.91
C ILE A 358 5.92 0.16 -31.12
N GLY A 359 6.12 -0.99 -31.75
CA GLY A 359 6.52 -2.24 -31.10
C GLY A 359 7.82 -2.09 -30.29
N ILE A 360 8.75 -1.27 -30.76
CA ILE A 360 10.01 -0.95 -30.06
C ILE A 360 9.76 -0.25 -28.71
N SER A 361 8.67 0.53 -28.60
CA SER A 361 8.30 1.24 -27.37
C SER A 361 7.89 0.32 -26.23
N PHE A 362 7.49 -0.93 -26.51
CA PHE A 362 6.92 -1.82 -25.49
C PHE A 362 7.92 -2.17 -24.37
N ILE A 363 9.21 -2.19 -24.66
CA ILE A 363 10.26 -2.43 -23.65
C ILE A 363 10.42 -1.24 -22.68
N PRO A 364 10.71 0.00 -23.13
CA PRO A 364 10.77 1.14 -22.23
C PRO A 364 9.41 1.47 -21.60
N LEU A 365 8.30 1.13 -22.25
CA LEU A 365 6.95 1.31 -21.71
C LEU A 365 6.74 0.58 -20.36
N VAL A 366 7.30 -0.62 -20.18
CA VAL A 366 7.17 -1.37 -18.92
C VAL A 366 7.66 -0.55 -17.74
N THR A 367 8.85 0.03 -17.85
CA THR A 367 9.44 0.85 -16.78
C THR A 367 8.73 2.21 -16.66
N SER A 368 8.31 2.79 -17.79
CA SER A 368 7.54 4.04 -17.88
C SER A 368 6.25 3.98 -17.07
N LEU A 369 5.57 2.83 -17.09
CA LEU A 369 4.35 2.59 -16.30
C LEU A 369 4.61 2.05 -14.88
N THR A 370 5.66 1.27 -14.68
CA THR A 370 5.92 0.63 -13.38
C THR A 370 6.49 1.62 -12.35
N PHE A 371 7.31 2.60 -12.76
CA PHE A 371 7.85 3.60 -11.82
C PHE A 371 6.78 4.49 -11.16
N PRO A 372 5.78 5.04 -11.89
CA PRO A 372 4.65 5.75 -11.28
C PRO A 372 3.93 4.90 -10.24
N VAL A 373 3.66 3.62 -10.54
CA VAL A 373 2.99 2.69 -9.62
C VAL A 373 3.85 2.42 -8.38
N PHE A 374 5.15 2.24 -8.54
CA PHE A 374 6.09 2.12 -7.41
C PHE A 374 6.04 3.36 -6.51
N PHE A 375 6.11 4.56 -7.08
CA PHE A 375 6.06 5.80 -6.31
C PHE A 375 4.73 6.00 -5.59
N GLN A 376 3.62 5.62 -6.23
CA GLN A 376 2.31 5.59 -5.58
C GLN A 376 2.33 4.63 -4.37
N ALA A 377 2.85 3.42 -4.54
CA ALA A 377 2.86 2.40 -3.50
C ALA A 377 3.70 2.78 -2.27
N VAL A 378 4.83 3.50 -2.45
CA VAL A 378 5.66 4.01 -1.34
C VAL A 378 5.16 5.35 -0.76
N GLY A 379 4.01 5.85 -1.22
CA GLY A 379 3.42 7.10 -0.73
C GLY A 379 3.97 8.39 -1.37
N GLY A 380 4.81 8.28 -2.41
CA GLY A 380 5.36 9.38 -3.20
C GLY A 380 4.43 9.87 -4.31
N SER A 381 3.19 10.25 -3.96
CA SER A 381 2.15 10.59 -4.93
C SER A 381 2.49 11.73 -5.89
N LEU A 382 3.23 12.74 -5.42
CA LEU A 382 3.69 13.84 -6.29
C LEU A 382 4.63 13.33 -7.39
N LYS A 383 5.58 12.43 -7.07
CA LYS A 383 6.52 11.86 -8.05
C LYS A 383 5.79 10.96 -9.04
N SER A 384 4.83 10.18 -8.55
CA SER A 384 3.97 9.32 -9.37
C SER A 384 3.17 10.15 -10.38
N SER A 385 2.46 11.19 -9.89
CA SER A 385 1.67 12.09 -10.74
C SER A 385 2.53 12.84 -11.74
N LEU A 386 3.71 13.33 -11.33
CA LEU A 386 4.64 14.02 -12.22
C LEU A 386 5.07 13.14 -13.39
N LEU A 387 5.48 11.89 -13.13
CA LEU A 387 5.87 10.98 -14.21
C LEU A 387 4.71 10.71 -15.18
N THR A 388 3.50 10.52 -14.66
CA THR A 388 2.30 10.32 -15.48
C THR A 388 1.99 11.53 -16.35
N VAL A 389 1.98 12.75 -15.79
CA VAL A 389 1.68 13.99 -16.51
C VAL A 389 2.78 14.32 -17.52
N VAL A 390 4.04 14.15 -17.15
CA VAL A 390 5.17 14.35 -18.06
C VAL A 390 5.03 13.44 -19.27
N ARG A 391 4.75 12.15 -19.06
CA ARG A 391 4.53 11.19 -20.15
C ARG A 391 3.36 11.58 -21.04
N THR A 392 2.17 11.75 -20.46
CA THR A 392 0.91 11.83 -21.19
C THR A 392 0.60 13.21 -21.78
N VAL A 393 0.92 14.28 -21.05
CA VAL A 393 0.57 15.65 -21.46
C VAL A 393 1.78 16.39 -22.01
N VAL A 394 2.93 16.31 -21.34
CA VAL A 394 4.11 17.12 -21.69
C VAL A 394 4.91 16.51 -22.85
N LEU A 395 4.92 15.18 -22.96
CA LEU A 395 5.69 14.48 -23.99
C LEU A 395 4.81 14.01 -25.15
N PHE A 396 3.80 13.16 -24.91
CA PHE A 396 3.02 12.53 -25.99
C PHE A 396 2.46 13.52 -27.02
N VAL A 397 1.65 14.51 -26.60
CA VAL A 397 0.99 15.43 -27.54
C VAL A 397 1.98 16.40 -28.21
N PRO A 398 2.92 17.06 -27.48
CA PRO A 398 3.87 17.97 -28.11
C PRO A 398 4.88 17.27 -29.03
N LEU A 399 5.38 16.08 -28.66
CA LEU A 399 6.28 15.30 -29.53
C LEU A 399 5.55 14.78 -30.76
N ALA A 400 4.28 14.38 -30.65
CA ALA A 400 3.45 14.05 -31.80
C ALA A 400 3.34 15.23 -32.77
N LEU A 401 3.01 16.43 -32.27
CA LEU A 401 2.96 17.63 -33.10
C LEU A 401 4.30 17.96 -33.76
N LEU A 402 5.40 17.82 -33.01
CA LEU A 402 6.75 18.07 -33.49
C LEU A 402 7.13 17.11 -34.62
N PHE A 403 6.99 15.81 -34.39
CA PHE A 403 7.38 14.79 -35.37
C PHE A 403 6.46 14.78 -36.59
N SER A 404 5.16 15.04 -36.41
CA SER A 404 4.23 15.25 -37.53
C SER A 404 4.65 16.39 -38.43
N LYS A 405 5.14 17.51 -37.89
CA LYS A 405 5.60 18.66 -38.68
C LYS A 405 6.94 18.43 -39.36
N ILE A 406 7.86 17.67 -38.74
CA ILE A 406 9.22 17.48 -39.26
C ILE A 406 9.25 16.41 -40.38
N GLY A 407 8.58 15.28 -40.17
CA GLY A 407 8.75 14.11 -41.04
C GLY A 407 7.45 13.41 -41.40
N GLY A 408 6.31 14.09 -41.21
CA GLY A 408 5.00 13.59 -41.57
C GLY A 408 4.55 12.37 -40.74
N LEU A 409 3.72 11.53 -41.35
CA LEU A 409 3.04 10.44 -40.66
C LEU A 409 3.99 9.36 -40.12
N ASN A 410 5.07 9.03 -40.84
CA ASN A 410 6.00 7.99 -40.38
C ASN A 410 6.77 8.42 -39.13
N TRP A 411 7.13 9.70 -39.04
CA TRP A 411 7.81 10.25 -37.86
C TRP A 411 6.87 10.41 -36.67
N PHE A 412 5.58 10.67 -36.90
CA PHE A 412 4.59 10.72 -35.81
C PHE A 412 4.65 9.47 -34.92
N TRP A 413 4.82 8.28 -35.50
CA TRP A 413 4.90 7.03 -34.72
C TRP A 413 6.12 6.95 -33.78
N LEU A 414 7.20 7.71 -34.05
CA LEU A 414 8.36 7.81 -33.14
C LEU A 414 8.01 8.47 -31.80
N THR A 415 6.86 9.14 -31.70
CA THR A 415 6.36 9.71 -30.45
C THR A 415 6.29 8.67 -29.34
N PHE A 416 5.84 7.45 -29.64
CA PHE A 416 5.69 6.37 -28.67
C PHE A 416 7.03 5.94 -28.05
N PRO A 417 8.02 5.43 -28.83
CA PRO A 417 9.28 4.98 -28.27
C PRO A 417 10.08 6.12 -27.62
N VAL A 418 10.02 7.34 -28.15
CA VAL A 418 10.74 8.49 -27.57
C VAL A 418 10.11 8.89 -26.23
N THR A 419 8.78 9.01 -26.16
CA THR A 419 8.07 9.38 -24.93
C THR A 419 8.30 8.37 -23.81
N ASP A 420 8.18 7.07 -24.13
CA ASP A 420 8.36 6.02 -23.12
C ASP A 420 9.83 5.90 -22.70
N SER A 421 10.79 6.11 -23.61
CA SER A 421 12.21 6.11 -23.26
C SER A 421 12.57 7.26 -22.32
N ILE A 422 12.14 8.49 -22.64
CA ILE A 422 12.40 9.67 -21.79
C ILE A 422 11.74 9.48 -20.42
N THR A 423 10.48 9.07 -20.38
CA THR A 423 9.75 8.84 -19.12
C THR A 423 10.43 7.78 -18.27
N SER A 424 10.90 6.70 -18.87
CA SER A 424 11.64 5.63 -18.19
C SER A 424 12.98 6.09 -17.62
N LEU A 425 13.71 6.93 -18.35
CA LEU A 425 14.95 7.54 -17.86
C LEU A 425 14.69 8.45 -16.66
N VAL A 426 13.67 9.31 -16.73
CA VAL A 426 13.27 10.19 -15.61
C VAL A 426 12.82 9.36 -14.41
N GLY A 427 12.01 8.32 -14.64
CA GLY A 427 11.56 7.39 -13.60
C GLY A 427 12.73 6.67 -12.92
N PHE A 428 13.70 6.21 -13.69
CA PHE A 428 14.92 5.59 -13.17
C PHE A 428 15.77 6.58 -12.35
N ALA A 429 15.92 7.83 -12.82
CA ALA A 429 16.65 8.86 -12.09
C ALA A 429 15.99 9.18 -10.73
N LEU A 430 14.65 9.32 -10.71
CA LEU A 430 13.88 9.51 -9.49
C LEU A 430 14.00 8.31 -8.55
N TYR A 431 13.99 7.09 -9.10
CA TYR A 431 14.16 5.86 -8.32
C TYR A 431 15.55 5.78 -7.70
N ARG A 432 16.61 6.12 -8.45
CA ARG A 432 17.98 6.19 -7.92
C ARG A 432 18.11 7.23 -6.81
N LYS A 433 17.46 8.38 -6.94
CA LYS A 433 17.39 9.41 -5.88
C LYS A 433 16.64 8.90 -4.65
N PHE A 434 15.54 8.16 -4.83
CA PHE A 434 14.80 7.52 -3.75
C PHE A 434 15.67 6.50 -2.99
N MET A 435 16.44 5.67 -3.69
CA MET A 435 17.33 4.68 -3.07
C MET A 435 18.47 5.28 -2.25
N LYS A 436 18.87 6.53 -2.54
CA LYS A 436 19.89 7.27 -1.79
C LYS A 436 19.34 7.98 -0.55
N ALA A 437 18.02 8.15 -0.44
CA ALA A 437 17.42 8.91 0.66
C ALA A 437 17.73 8.27 2.03
N PRO A 438 18.00 9.04 3.11
CA PRO A 438 18.40 8.52 4.42
C PRO A 438 17.48 7.44 4.99
N TYR A 439 16.16 7.58 4.77
CA TYR A 439 15.15 6.59 5.14
C TYR A 439 15.38 5.21 4.53
N VAL A 440 16.00 5.17 3.34
CA VAL A 440 16.23 3.99 2.50
C VAL A 440 17.69 3.52 2.57
N SER A 441 18.65 4.44 2.58
CA SER A 441 20.09 4.16 2.60
C SER A 441 20.61 3.76 3.99
N GLY A 442 19.88 4.10 5.07
CA GLY A 442 20.21 3.71 6.45
C GLY A 442 20.27 2.20 6.71
N GLN A 443 19.83 1.36 5.76
CA GLN A 443 20.00 -0.10 5.86
C GLN A 443 21.43 -0.58 5.64
N LYS A 444 22.29 0.18 4.94
CA LYS A 444 23.66 -0.29 4.65
C LYS A 444 24.62 -0.23 5.86
N GLN A 445 24.18 0.19 7.05
CA GLN A 445 24.98 0.20 8.28
C GLN A 445 24.34 -0.53 9.47
N GLN A 446 23.17 -1.15 9.31
CA GLN A 446 22.70 -2.20 10.23
C GLN A 446 23.11 -3.57 9.69
N GLN A 447 24.42 -3.71 9.50
CA GLN A 447 25.06 -5.01 9.57
C GLN A 447 24.72 -5.58 10.95
N THR A 448 24.28 -6.82 10.98
CA THR A 448 23.96 -7.63 12.17
C THR A 448 25.05 -7.49 13.23
N LYS A 449 24.97 -6.46 14.09
CA LYS A 449 25.68 -6.49 15.36
C LYS A 449 24.86 -7.47 16.18
N GLU A 450 25.41 -8.67 16.41
CA GLU A 450 24.87 -9.62 17.37
C GLU A 450 24.39 -8.84 18.60
N VAL A 451 23.08 -8.91 18.86
CA VAL A 451 22.46 -8.09 19.92
C VAL A 451 23.03 -8.50 21.27
N ILE A 452 23.35 -9.79 21.41
CA ILE A 452 24.11 -10.34 22.52
C ILE A 452 25.59 -10.34 22.14
N ARG A 453 26.38 -9.53 22.83
CA ARG A 453 27.83 -9.48 22.62
C ARG A 453 28.52 -10.41 23.62
N PRO A 454 29.42 -11.31 23.18
CA PRO A 454 30.24 -12.07 24.10
C PRO A 454 31.07 -11.12 24.96
N SER A 455 31.20 -11.45 26.23
CA SER A 455 31.86 -10.63 27.25
C SER A 455 32.73 -11.50 28.15
N LYS A 456 33.64 -10.87 28.89
CA LYS A 456 34.50 -11.56 29.86
C LYS A 456 33.66 -12.16 31.01
N PRO A 457 33.97 -13.36 31.53
CA PRO A 457 33.38 -13.85 32.78
C PRO A 457 33.61 -12.83 33.90
N GLY A 458 32.61 -12.62 34.78
CA GLY A 458 32.70 -11.61 35.83
C GLY A 458 31.33 -11.10 36.30
N VAL A 459 31.24 -9.80 36.55
CA VAL A 459 30.10 -9.18 37.25
C VAL A 459 28.89 -8.95 36.33
N ILE A 460 27.71 -9.36 36.81
CA ILE A 460 26.42 -9.04 36.18
C ILE A 460 25.73 -7.98 37.04
N ILE A 461 25.52 -6.79 36.49
CA ILE A 461 24.89 -5.69 37.22
C ILE A 461 23.46 -5.52 36.72
N THR A 462 22.50 -5.63 37.62
CA THR A 462 21.09 -5.36 37.34
C THR A 462 20.67 -4.04 37.97
N ILE A 463 19.93 -3.21 37.23
CA ILE A 463 19.51 -1.88 37.70
C ILE A 463 17.99 -1.74 37.63
N ALA A 464 17.36 -1.73 38.80
CA ALA A 464 16.02 -1.21 39.02
C ALA A 464 16.08 0.31 39.29
N ARG A 465 15.04 1.06 38.93
CA ARG A 465 15.07 2.52 39.02
C ARG A 465 13.70 3.17 38.93
N GLU A 466 13.57 4.27 39.65
CA GLU A 466 12.45 5.18 39.56
C GLU A 466 12.41 5.97 38.24
N HIS A 467 11.25 6.48 37.84
CA HIS A 467 11.11 7.32 36.65
C HIS A 467 11.71 8.72 36.88
N GLY A 468 12.57 9.20 35.99
CA GLY A 468 13.25 10.50 36.17
C GLY A 468 14.55 10.44 37.00
N SER A 469 14.93 9.29 37.58
CA SER A 469 16.18 9.15 38.34
C SER A 469 17.45 8.98 37.48
N SER A 470 17.38 9.25 36.17
CA SER A 470 18.51 9.06 35.22
C SER A 470 19.10 7.63 35.17
N GLY A 471 18.42 6.61 35.71
CA GLY A 471 18.99 5.25 35.83
C GLY A 471 19.39 4.58 34.51
N LYS A 472 18.79 4.96 33.37
CA LYS A 472 19.25 4.51 32.02
C LYS A 472 20.64 5.06 31.69
N GLN A 473 20.86 6.34 31.96
CA GLN A 473 22.12 7.03 31.69
C GLN A 473 23.22 6.48 32.62
N ILE A 474 22.91 6.33 33.90
CA ILE A 474 23.84 5.77 34.90
C ILE A 474 24.25 4.35 34.51
N GLY A 475 23.29 3.48 34.15
CA GLY A 475 23.63 2.13 33.71
C GLY A 475 24.52 2.08 32.46
N ARG A 476 24.37 3.03 31.53
CA ARG A 476 25.26 3.14 30.36
C ARG A 476 26.67 3.52 30.78
N LEU A 477 26.80 4.51 31.67
CA LEU A 477 28.10 4.96 32.19
C LEU A 477 28.81 3.84 32.96
N VAL A 478 28.09 3.08 33.79
CA VAL A 478 28.64 1.90 34.49
C VAL A 478 29.16 0.87 33.49
N ALA A 479 28.40 0.59 32.43
CA ALA A 479 28.81 -0.36 31.40
C ALA A 479 30.06 0.10 30.62
N GLU A 480 30.12 1.39 30.27
CA GLU A 480 31.27 2.02 29.62
C GLU A 480 32.53 1.95 30.51
N LYS A 481 32.41 2.29 31.80
CA LYS A 481 33.49 2.23 32.78
C LYS A 481 34.06 0.82 32.97
N LEU A 482 33.19 -0.19 33.06
CA LEU A 482 33.58 -1.59 33.23
C LEU A 482 34.03 -2.27 31.92
N GLY A 483 33.81 -1.60 30.77
CA GLY A 483 34.08 -2.14 29.45
C GLY A 483 33.20 -3.36 29.12
N VAL A 484 31.92 -3.34 29.52
CA VAL A 484 30.98 -4.47 29.35
C VAL A 484 29.73 -4.06 28.54
N PRO A 485 29.01 -5.01 27.93
CA PRO A 485 27.80 -4.71 27.18
C PRO A 485 26.65 -4.14 28.04
N PHE A 486 25.95 -3.14 27.50
CA PHE A 486 24.79 -2.50 28.11
C PHE A 486 23.47 -2.94 27.46
N TYR A 487 22.52 -3.41 28.27
CA TYR A 487 21.21 -3.86 27.82
C TYR A 487 20.08 -3.08 28.50
N TYR A 488 19.25 -2.41 27.68
CA TYR A 488 18.07 -1.65 28.11
C TYR A 488 16.87 -2.00 27.22
N LYS A 489 15.64 -1.92 27.79
CA LYS A 489 14.27 -2.07 27.22
C LYS A 489 14.11 -2.54 25.76
N GLU A 490 14.73 -1.86 24.80
CA GLU A 490 14.70 -2.14 23.36
C GLU A 490 15.64 -3.28 22.93
N MET A 491 16.85 -3.38 23.53
CA MET A 491 17.83 -4.43 23.22
C MET A 491 17.43 -5.80 23.76
N THR A 492 16.78 -5.86 24.93
CA THR A 492 16.20 -7.11 25.45
C THR A 492 15.01 -7.58 24.61
N ALA A 493 14.24 -6.63 24.04
CA ALA A 493 13.16 -6.93 23.11
C ALA A 493 13.70 -7.41 21.75
N LEU A 494 14.78 -6.79 21.27
CA LEU A 494 15.47 -7.19 20.04
C LEU A 494 16.16 -8.56 20.19
N ALA A 495 16.74 -8.87 21.35
CA ALA A 495 17.30 -10.19 21.65
C ALA A 495 16.22 -11.28 21.79
N ALA A 496 15.02 -10.92 22.27
CA ALA A 496 13.84 -11.80 22.22
C ALA A 496 13.36 -12.05 20.79
N GLN A 497 13.46 -11.03 19.92
CA GLN A 497 13.14 -11.12 18.51
C GLN A 497 14.09 -12.06 17.76
N GLU A 498 15.40 -11.97 18.01
CA GLU A 498 16.41 -12.90 17.44
C GLU A 498 16.26 -14.33 17.96
N SER A 499 15.63 -14.51 19.13
CA SER A 499 15.31 -15.82 19.71
C SER A 499 14.02 -16.44 19.13
N GLY A 500 13.40 -15.81 18.13
CA GLY A 500 12.24 -16.34 17.41
C GLY A 500 10.87 -15.90 17.93
N LEU A 501 10.77 -14.83 18.73
CA LEU A 501 9.48 -14.31 19.21
C LEU A 501 9.05 -13.03 18.48
N ASP A 502 7.76 -12.97 18.17
CA ASP A 502 7.12 -11.97 17.32
C ASP A 502 7.25 -10.52 17.86
N ARG A 503 7.49 -9.58 16.95
CA ARG A 503 7.73 -8.15 17.23
C ARG A 503 6.54 -7.47 17.88
N ASP A 504 5.33 -7.92 17.56
CA ASP A 504 4.09 -7.28 18.01
C ASP A 504 3.83 -7.54 19.51
N PHE A 505 4.27 -8.70 20.02
CA PHE A 505 4.01 -9.13 21.40
C PHE A 505 4.74 -8.33 22.49
N VAL A 506 5.90 -7.74 22.17
CA VAL A 506 6.73 -7.07 23.18
C VAL A 506 6.35 -5.58 23.35
N SER A 507 5.66 -5.01 22.36
CA SER A 507 5.32 -3.58 22.34
C SER A 507 4.01 -3.25 23.06
N ASP A 508 3.06 -4.20 23.10
CA ASP A 508 1.71 -3.98 23.67
C ASP A 508 1.64 -4.09 25.20
N ILE A 509 2.65 -4.68 25.84
CA ILE A 509 2.67 -4.84 27.31
C ILE A 509 2.89 -3.50 28.04
N ASN A 510 3.25 -2.41 27.33
CA ASN A 510 3.61 -1.12 27.95
C ASN A 510 2.63 0.03 27.66
N LYS A 511 1.44 -0.22 27.11
CA LYS A 511 0.46 0.84 26.82
C LYS A 511 -0.83 0.64 27.61
N ASN A 512 -1.07 1.62 28.50
CA ASN A 512 -2.34 2.01 29.12
C ASN A 512 -3.34 0.88 29.40
N SER A 513 -3.45 0.46 30.66
CA SER A 513 -4.65 -0.21 31.17
C SER A 513 -4.93 0.24 32.60
N PRO A 514 -6.20 0.43 33.00
CA PRO A 514 -6.57 0.73 34.39
C PRO A 514 -6.23 -0.43 35.33
N ASP A 515 -5.85 -0.12 36.56
CA ASP A 515 -5.21 -1.01 37.54
C ASP A 515 -5.97 -2.30 37.91
N ARG A 516 -7.27 -2.40 37.61
CA ARG A 516 -8.10 -3.58 37.94
C ARG A 516 -8.18 -4.66 36.87
N LEU A 517 -7.70 -4.39 35.65
CA LEU A 517 -7.69 -5.38 34.55
C LEU A 517 -6.32 -6.05 34.34
N HIS A 518 -5.28 -5.56 35.03
CA HIS A 518 -3.90 -6.01 34.79
C HIS A 518 -3.65 -7.46 35.23
N ASP A 519 -4.18 -7.87 36.39
CA ASP A 519 -4.06 -9.25 36.90
C ASP A 519 -4.85 -10.27 36.07
N MET A 520 -5.95 -9.84 35.45
CA MET A 520 -6.70 -10.65 34.48
C MET A 520 -5.94 -10.75 33.14
N TYR A 521 -5.29 -9.67 32.70
CA TYR A 521 -4.48 -9.64 31.47
C TYR A 521 -3.23 -10.52 31.57
N LEU A 522 -2.52 -10.49 32.71
CA LEU A 522 -1.33 -11.29 32.98
C LEU A 522 -1.65 -12.80 33.06
N ASN A 523 -2.90 -13.16 33.30
CA ASN A 523 -3.37 -14.55 33.32
C ASN A 523 -3.75 -15.11 31.95
N THR A 524 -3.71 -14.30 30.87
CA THR A 524 -3.85 -14.83 29.52
C THR A 524 -2.59 -15.60 29.11
N GLY A 525 -2.74 -16.78 28.49
CA GLY A 525 -1.61 -17.64 28.10
C GLY A 525 -0.55 -16.92 27.26
N ALA A 526 -0.98 -15.94 26.45
CA ALA A 526 -0.13 -15.15 25.58
C ALA A 526 0.86 -14.24 26.36
N VAL A 527 0.44 -13.67 27.48
CA VAL A 527 1.30 -12.80 28.32
C VAL A 527 2.27 -13.63 29.16
N LYS A 528 1.84 -14.80 29.66
CA LYS A 528 2.76 -15.76 30.31
C LYS A 528 3.88 -16.19 29.37
N HIS A 529 3.58 -16.50 28.11
CA HIS A 529 4.59 -16.85 27.11
C HIS A 529 5.59 -15.71 26.85
N ALA A 530 5.11 -14.45 26.75
CA ALA A 530 5.97 -13.29 26.55
C ALA A 530 6.92 -13.06 27.74
N VAL A 531 6.44 -13.26 28.96
CA VAL A 531 7.25 -13.18 30.19
C VAL A 531 8.30 -14.29 30.22
N THR A 532 7.91 -15.54 29.95
CA THR A 532 8.85 -16.68 29.92
C THR A 532 9.94 -16.49 28.85
N ALA A 533 9.57 -15.96 27.69
CA ALA A 533 10.51 -15.62 26.62
C ALA A 533 11.51 -14.55 27.04
N GLN A 534 11.06 -13.45 27.64
CA GLN A 534 11.95 -12.40 28.15
C GLN A 534 12.90 -12.93 29.23
N ASN A 535 12.43 -13.80 30.11
CA ASN A 535 13.26 -14.43 31.13
C ASN A 535 14.39 -15.26 30.49
N LYS A 536 14.10 -16.08 29.47
CA LYS A 536 15.11 -16.86 28.74
C LYS A 536 16.18 -15.97 28.09
N VAL A 537 15.78 -14.82 27.55
CA VAL A 537 16.70 -13.87 26.92
C VAL A 537 17.62 -13.21 27.95
N ILE A 538 17.08 -12.80 29.10
CA ILE A 538 17.87 -12.22 30.19
C ILE A 538 18.90 -13.24 30.72
N GLN A 539 18.50 -14.51 30.84
CA GLN A 539 19.43 -15.59 31.18
C GLN A 539 20.52 -15.75 30.10
N LYS A 540 20.15 -15.81 28.82
CA LYS A 540 21.12 -15.94 27.71
C LYS A 540 22.09 -14.77 27.62
N ILE A 541 21.65 -13.54 27.93
CA ILE A 541 22.54 -12.37 28.02
C ILE A 541 23.58 -12.58 29.12
N ALA A 542 23.14 -13.03 30.30
CA ALA A 542 24.02 -13.33 31.42
C ALA A 542 24.95 -14.54 31.17
N ASP A 543 24.54 -15.51 30.35
CA ASP A 543 25.38 -16.66 29.93
C ASP A 543 26.57 -16.23 29.05
N ASN A 544 26.46 -15.08 28.38
CA ASN A 544 27.51 -14.54 27.53
C ASN A 544 28.53 -13.69 28.28
N GLY A 545 28.48 -13.66 29.62
CA GLY A 545 29.47 -13.02 30.49
C GLY A 545 28.99 -11.74 31.17
N SER A 546 29.95 -10.92 31.61
CA SER A 546 29.71 -9.68 32.38
C SER A 546 28.84 -8.71 31.58
N CYS A 547 27.82 -8.12 32.20
CA CYS A 547 26.92 -7.19 31.53
C CYS A 547 26.18 -6.28 32.50
N VAL A 548 25.64 -5.17 31.99
CA VAL A 548 24.73 -4.29 32.72
C VAL A 548 23.33 -4.38 32.12
N ILE A 549 22.35 -4.80 32.91
CA ILE A 549 20.95 -4.98 32.49
C ILE A 549 20.05 -4.05 33.29
N VAL A 550 19.31 -3.19 32.59
CA VAL A 550 18.50 -2.16 33.23
C VAL A 550 17.01 -2.50 33.07
N GLY A 551 16.45 -3.20 34.07
CA GLY A 551 15.00 -3.37 34.29
C GLY A 551 14.47 -4.76 34.07
N ARG A 552 13.17 -4.84 33.71
CA ARG A 552 12.47 -6.11 33.40
C ARG A 552 12.55 -7.15 34.52
N ALA A 553 12.65 -6.71 35.78
CA ALA A 553 12.85 -7.58 36.94
C ALA A 553 14.08 -8.50 36.82
N ALA A 554 15.13 -8.07 36.08
CA ALA A 554 16.35 -8.84 35.87
C ALA A 554 17.04 -9.23 37.18
N ASP A 555 16.95 -8.38 38.21
CA ASP A 555 17.44 -8.64 39.56
C ASP A 555 16.79 -9.90 40.18
N TYR A 556 15.49 -10.10 39.97
CA TYR A 556 14.79 -11.29 40.44
C TYR A 556 15.03 -12.49 39.51
N ILE A 557 15.04 -12.28 38.19
CA ILE A 557 15.23 -13.36 37.21
C ILE A 557 16.60 -14.02 37.39
N LEU A 558 17.64 -13.23 37.67
CA LEU A 558 19.02 -13.69 37.80
C LEU A 558 19.43 -14.04 39.24
N ARG A 559 18.53 -13.98 40.22
CA ARG A 559 18.81 -14.08 41.67
C ARG A 559 19.66 -15.29 42.14
N GLY A 560 19.72 -16.36 41.35
CA GLY A 560 20.51 -17.56 41.63
C GLY A 560 21.88 -17.60 40.95
N ARG A 561 22.29 -16.55 40.23
CA ARG A 561 23.58 -16.50 39.55
C ARG A 561 24.68 -15.94 40.44
N GLU A 562 25.85 -16.56 40.37
CA GLU A 562 27.08 -16.03 40.94
C GLU A 562 27.50 -14.73 40.23
N GLY A 563 28.10 -13.80 40.99
CA GLY A 563 28.55 -12.52 40.45
C GLY A 563 27.45 -11.48 40.16
N LEU A 564 26.21 -11.73 40.59
CA LEU A 564 25.10 -10.78 40.44
C LEU A 564 25.20 -9.62 41.45
N VAL A 565 25.17 -8.39 40.97
CA VAL A 565 24.99 -7.15 41.75
C VAL A 565 23.64 -6.53 41.40
N ARG A 566 22.78 -6.34 42.41
CA ARG A 566 21.44 -5.79 42.28
C ARG A 566 21.44 -4.35 42.79
N VAL A 567 21.19 -3.41 41.89
CA VAL A 567 21.20 -1.98 42.20
C VAL A 567 19.81 -1.39 42.05
N PHE A 568 19.41 -0.54 42.99
CA PHE A 568 18.23 0.31 42.86
C PHE A 568 18.62 1.78 42.80
N ILE A 569 18.15 2.51 41.79
CA ILE A 569 18.42 3.94 41.62
C ILE A 569 17.15 4.75 41.89
N TYR A 570 17.20 5.58 42.92
CA TYR A 570 16.13 6.49 43.32
C TYR A 570 16.64 7.94 43.28
N ALA A 571 15.73 8.90 43.41
CA ALA A 571 16.09 10.31 43.61
C ALA A 571 14.94 11.09 44.28
N PRO A 572 15.22 12.25 44.92
CA PRO A 572 14.19 13.14 45.42
C PRO A 572 13.20 13.54 44.33
N GLU A 573 11.93 13.71 44.70
CA GLU A 573 10.83 13.97 43.77
C GLU A 573 11.09 15.21 42.89
N GLU A 574 11.54 16.33 43.48
CA GLU A 574 11.89 17.56 42.73
C GLU A 574 12.98 17.33 41.68
N TYR A 575 14.01 16.55 42.02
CA TYR A 575 15.08 16.22 41.06
C TYR A 575 14.51 15.44 39.88
N ARG A 576 13.64 14.47 40.15
CA ARG A 576 13.02 13.61 39.13
C ARG A 576 12.10 14.41 38.23
N ILE A 577 11.29 15.31 38.79
CA ILE A 577 10.42 16.22 38.03
C ILE A 577 11.27 17.09 37.10
N GLY A 578 12.30 17.76 37.63
CA GLY A 578 13.20 18.59 36.83
C GLY A 578 13.83 17.84 35.66
N ARG A 579 14.29 16.60 35.89
CA ARG A 579 14.86 15.74 34.83
C ARG A 579 13.84 15.31 33.79
N VAL A 580 12.60 15.00 34.19
CA VAL A 580 11.54 14.63 33.25
C VAL A 580 11.16 15.81 32.38
N MET A 581 11.01 17.01 32.96
CA MET A 581 10.75 18.24 32.22
C MET A 581 11.88 18.56 31.24
N GLU A 582 13.14 18.45 31.67
CA GLU A 582 14.31 18.71 30.81
C GLU A 582 14.42 17.72 29.64
N VAL A 583 14.19 16.42 29.89
CA VAL A 583 14.40 15.36 28.89
C VAL A 583 13.22 15.21 27.93
N TYR A 584 11.98 15.38 28.41
CA TYR A 584 10.77 15.13 27.63
C TYR A 584 10.00 16.40 27.24
N GLY A 585 10.33 17.56 27.82
CA GLY A 585 9.64 18.82 27.56
C GLY A 585 8.26 18.91 28.24
N ASP A 586 7.99 18.05 29.21
CA ASP A 586 6.72 17.99 29.94
C ASP A 586 6.53 19.24 30.82
N SER A 587 5.28 19.67 31.03
CA SER A 587 4.96 20.61 32.12
C SER A 587 5.12 19.93 33.50
N ARG A 588 5.27 20.73 34.57
CA ARG A 588 5.44 20.19 35.94
C ARG A 588 4.33 19.18 36.32
N ALA A 589 3.08 19.52 36.05
CA ALA A 589 1.93 18.66 36.34
C ALA A 589 1.91 17.37 35.50
N GLU A 590 2.37 17.45 34.24
CA GLU A 590 2.51 16.26 33.38
C GLU A 590 3.66 15.36 33.85
N ALA A 591 4.78 15.95 34.26
CA ALA A 591 5.94 15.24 34.78
C ALA A 591 5.60 14.46 36.05
N GLU A 592 4.93 15.09 37.02
CA GLU A 592 4.45 14.44 38.26
C GLU A 592 3.52 13.26 37.95
N LYS A 593 2.56 13.45 37.04
CA LYS A 593 1.62 12.40 36.62
C LYS A 593 2.32 11.24 35.90
N ASN A 594 3.27 11.54 35.02
CA ASN A 594 4.03 10.54 34.27
C ASN A 594 4.97 9.75 35.18
N ILE A 595 5.58 10.40 36.17
CA ILE A 595 6.38 9.77 37.21
C ILE A 595 5.55 8.73 37.96
N ARG A 596 4.44 9.13 38.59
CA ARG A 596 3.58 8.23 39.38
C ARG A 596 3.13 7.04 38.55
N LYS A 597 2.54 7.32 37.39
CA LYS A 597 2.06 6.29 36.47
C LYS A 597 3.16 5.31 36.02
N SER A 598 4.37 5.80 35.74
CA SER A 598 5.46 4.93 35.32
C SER A 598 6.02 4.07 36.44
N ASP A 599 6.00 4.56 37.68
CA ASP A 599 6.48 3.81 38.84
C ASP A 599 5.46 2.79 39.30
N ASP A 600 4.17 3.14 39.33
CA ASP A 600 3.07 2.21 39.61
C ASP A 600 3.10 1.04 38.62
N ALA A 601 3.29 1.32 37.32
CA ALA A 601 3.40 0.28 36.30
C ALA A 601 4.64 -0.62 36.51
N ARG A 602 5.77 -0.06 36.98
CA ARG A 602 6.99 -0.85 37.28
C ARG A 602 6.81 -1.71 38.53
N ALA A 603 6.17 -1.16 39.56
CA ALA A 603 5.87 -1.87 40.79
C ALA A 603 4.90 -3.04 40.52
N ALA A 604 3.83 -2.80 39.77
CA ALA A 604 2.88 -3.83 39.36
C ALA A 604 3.55 -4.93 38.52
N TYR A 605 4.35 -4.56 37.52
CA TYR A 605 5.11 -5.53 36.73
C TYR A 605 6.06 -6.35 37.62
N TYR A 606 6.84 -5.69 38.49
CA TYR A 606 7.78 -6.38 39.37
C TYR A 606 7.08 -7.35 40.32
N ARG A 607 5.94 -6.94 40.91
CA ARG A 607 5.11 -7.77 41.79
C ARG A 607 4.55 -8.99 41.04
N SER A 608 4.11 -8.83 39.79
CA SER A 608 3.62 -9.96 38.98
C SER A 608 4.67 -11.04 38.70
N ILE A 609 5.95 -10.65 38.63
CA ILE A 609 7.06 -11.56 38.32
C ILE A 609 7.67 -12.15 39.60
N SER A 610 7.85 -11.32 40.63
CA SER A 610 8.62 -11.68 41.83
C SER A 610 7.76 -12.01 43.05
N GLY A 611 6.46 -11.69 43.01
CA GLY A 611 5.57 -11.73 44.18
C GLY A 611 5.89 -10.67 45.24
N ALA A 612 6.82 -9.76 44.98
CA ALA A 612 7.39 -8.88 46.00
C ALA A 612 7.22 -7.39 45.71
N GLU A 613 7.53 -6.59 46.72
CA GLU A 613 7.50 -5.14 46.63
C GLU A 613 8.73 -4.59 45.89
N TRP A 614 8.48 -3.66 44.97
CA TRP A 614 9.52 -3.02 44.19
C TRP A 614 10.13 -1.87 45.00
N GLY A 615 11.46 -1.85 45.10
CA GLY A 615 12.17 -0.88 45.94
C GLY A 615 12.45 -1.34 47.37
N ASP A 616 12.09 -2.56 47.76
CA ASP A 616 12.47 -3.14 49.06
C ASP A 616 13.99 -3.27 49.17
N TYR A 617 14.59 -2.53 50.12
CA TYR A 617 16.04 -2.46 50.34
C TYR A 617 16.67 -3.82 50.61
N ARG A 618 15.92 -4.80 51.13
CA ARG A 618 16.42 -6.16 51.43
C ARG A 618 16.74 -6.97 50.16
N ARG A 619 16.27 -6.52 49.00
CA ARG A 619 16.42 -7.21 47.71
C ARG A 619 17.50 -6.63 46.82
N TYR A 620 18.05 -5.48 47.19
CA TYR A 620 19.11 -4.82 46.45
C TYR A 620 20.38 -4.83 47.28
N ASP A 621 21.51 -5.02 46.60
CA ASP A 621 22.83 -5.03 47.22
C ASP A 621 23.35 -3.58 47.41
N LEU A 622 22.84 -2.65 46.59
CA LEU A 622 23.18 -1.24 46.62
C LEU A 622 21.97 -0.38 46.21
N MET A 623 21.67 0.65 47.00
CA MET A 623 20.71 1.70 46.62
C MET A 623 21.45 3.01 46.44
N VAL A 624 21.24 3.69 45.31
CA VAL A 624 21.95 4.91 44.93
C VAL A 624 20.97 6.04 44.69
N ASP A 625 21.11 7.12 45.45
CA ASP A 625 20.44 8.38 45.14
C ASP A 625 21.17 9.04 43.96
N SER A 626 20.48 9.27 42.84
CA SER A 626 21.08 9.87 41.65
C SER A 626 21.12 11.40 41.66
N SER A 627 20.59 12.06 42.71
CA SER A 627 20.70 13.51 42.90
C SER A 627 22.15 13.99 43.01
N VAL A 628 23.07 13.12 43.44
CA VAL A 628 24.53 13.36 43.45
C VAL A 628 25.15 13.49 42.05
N GLY A 629 24.38 13.25 40.98
CA GLY A 629 24.81 13.32 39.59
C GLY A 629 25.12 11.96 38.98
N ALA A 630 24.83 11.80 37.68
CA ALA A 630 24.92 10.52 37.00
C ALA A 630 26.34 9.91 36.97
N GLN A 631 27.37 10.75 36.93
CA GLN A 631 28.77 10.31 36.92
C GLN A 631 29.20 9.76 38.29
N ALA A 632 28.90 10.49 39.37
CA ALA A 632 29.19 10.07 40.74
C ALA A 632 28.39 8.81 41.11
N ALA A 633 27.11 8.74 40.73
CA ALA A 633 26.30 7.54 40.90
C ALA A 633 26.89 6.31 40.17
N ALA A 634 27.41 6.50 38.95
CA ALA A 634 28.06 5.41 38.21
C ALA A 634 29.37 4.95 38.88
N GLU A 635 30.15 5.87 39.44
CA GLU A 635 31.39 5.55 40.18
C GLU A 635 31.13 4.77 41.47
N ILE A 636 30.05 5.09 42.20
CA ILE A 636 29.65 4.34 43.39
C ILE A 636 29.32 2.89 43.02
N ILE A 637 28.53 2.69 41.94
CA ILE A 637 28.16 1.36 41.46
C ILE A 637 29.40 0.58 40.99
N GLU A 638 30.30 1.23 40.26
CA GLU A 638 31.55 0.65 39.78
C GLU A 638 32.44 0.17 40.94
N LYS A 639 32.67 1.02 41.95
CA LYS A 639 33.47 0.68 43.13
C LYS A 639 32.87 -0.47 43.93
N TYR A 640 31.55 -0.47 44.11
CA TYR A 640 30.85 -1.55 44.79
C TYR A 640 30.98 -2.89 44.02
N ALA A 641 30.80 -2.83 42.69
CA ALA A 641 30.94 -4.00 41.84
C ALA A 641 32.37 -4.57 41.86
N ALA A 642 33.40 -3.70 41.85
CA ALA A 642 34.80 -4.11 41.96
C ALA A 642 35.09 -4.81 43.30
N ALA A 643 34.69 -4.18 44.42
CA ALA A 643 34.88 -4.71 45.77
C ALA A 643 34.24 -6.10 45.97
N ARG A 644 33.05 -6.33 45.39
CA ARG A 644 32.38 -7.64 45.46
C ARG A 644 33.01 -8.71 44.57
N SER A 645 33.73 -8.30 43.53
CA SER A 645 34.36 -9.21 42.56
C SER A 645 35.73 -9.72 43.03
N GLY A 646 36.20 -9.31 44.22
CA GLY A 646 37.52 -9.66 44.75
C GLY A 646 38.69 -9.05 43.96
N LYS A 647 38.46 -7.91 43.28
CA LYS A 647 39.47 -7.16 42.53
C LYS A 647 39.70 -5.77 43.10
#